data_AF-A0A7I7SW74-F1
#
_entry.id   AF-A0A7I7SW74-F1
#
_cell.length_a   1.000
_cell.length_b   1.000
_cell.length_c   1.000
_cell.angle_alpha   90.00
_cell.angle_beta   90.00
_cell.angle_gamma   90.00
#
_symmetry.space_group_name_H-M   'P 1'
#
loop_
_entity.id
_entity.type
_entity.pdbx_description
1 polymer ?
#
loop_
_entity_poly.entity_id
_entity_poly.type
_entity_poly.pdbx_seq_one_letter_code
_entity_poly.pdbx_strand_id
1 'polypeptide(L)'
;MAESTDFENLRQKRLRYVESARENNFEEGLKRLLSDLYPDKAHFIYELLQNSEDALATTVGFTLKADRLTVSHDGKRPFSVADIESITSIGQSTKGGDSTQIGKFGVGFKAVFAYTSRPEIRSGAHSFAINDLFVPTAIDGLAQPGLTTFTFPFDREYKPAETACSEVERGLLTLDEKTLLFLDHIRTITYELPDGTVGIIERRPVDSRVVAIKRSVGDEFVESQWLRLSGNTSVDGPPGSALRVAVAFKVESADGSQSKNAKQAEGQGAAPRRSIVPVNDGDVSIYFPAVKESSGLRFHIHAPFASTVARDSVRDDPGNVRLVGDIARLIAEALPGMCTDGLIDDSFLDALPNDDDQIGRLYDQIRDAITEAFNDLEITPVRGTGAGFAAARTLVASPSEFRNWLDPADLPTLLDFAGIASAVTPRWIRHRDGRAGKFLAGLDTIEFGWEELSEALSAAMSADEILEDADEVYDDDDKVTPNAWFAWLDAKTDDSLLGLYLLIGVGARHHKPYYGLEDVPIVRVRKRDVVNHVRGSATFLPSGRSDTVQSRVPIDLAYFEDDEDATRSANLKAFYQSVGTKRWDESARAEQRLEAYRDPERAIPDGDELTQHLADVRAFLRYAAKLGTAVARGKLADVPMFLAEQSRGGQRWVTALETFVDLPFEDTGLSGLYPRVPLFWDGGSRAGEYAYDAEPYALAGIYLEVEGVVDFVGSLGAKTGIEITKANVTRNVDFSTSWRYRESSLAQRSDWNIDRLDDIIEMGDHDLLRALWSAVVVAPALKAVAVYQANASVQRHQMASQLARTLTSTPWVLNRDGDLKLPREVSVEELPDDWQVPQQTSLVYKLDFGADAGRRRQKQKGVTDFLREEGFDEDSLDLLQQMKEAGLDPRAILREHAAMSRFPDGPSEDPVRRAAVAAVDAVSAPEYSTSNRERSVVDGQAEASAESKAYLRAQYTTPAGEMHCQACRNPLPFKIKGGSWYFEAVRLVNARKQVHTPNAIALCPLCAALYKYARGTKNEAILDELDSTTIDTGQGPVEIPVVLDGKRIKLGLTGKHAIDIKTALGVAGDERPEAD
;
A
#
# COMPACT_ATOMS: atom_id res chain seq x y z
N MET A 1 -68.72 18.32 72.18
CA MET A 1 -69.00 19.77 72.13
C MET A 1 -67.80 20.57 71.62
N ALA A 2 -66.58 20.38 72.15
CA ALA A 2 -65.37 21.08 71.68
C ALA A 2 -65.07 20.92 70.16
N GLU A 3 -65.04 19.69 69.63
CA GLU A 3 -64.77 19.45 68.20
C GLU A 3 -65.81 20.06 67.24
N SER A 4 -67.07 20.15 67.67
CA SER A 4 -68.13 20.81 66.89
C SER A 4 -67.93 22.32 66.85
N THR A 5 -67.38 22.91 67.91
CA THR A 5 -67.03 24.33 67.96
C THR A 5 -65.80 24.62 67.10
N ASP A 6 -64.80 23.74 67.11
CA ASP A 6 -63.59 23.89 66.29
C ASP A 6 -63.88 23.80 64.79
N PHE A 7 -64.75 22.86 64.38
CA PHE A 7 -65.21 22.76 62.99
C PHE A 7 -65.94 24.04 62.52
N GLU A 8 -66.86 24.57 63.32
CA GLU A 8 -67.58 25.79 62.96
C GLU A 8 -66.64 27.02 62.95
N ASN A 9 -65.70 27.11 63.88
CA ASN A 9 -64.67 28.15 63.86
C ASN A 9 -63.82 28.11 62.58
N LEU A 10 -63.41 26.92 62.16
CA LEU A 10 -62.70 26.71 60.89
C LEU A 10 -63.56 27.15 59.70
N ARG A 11 -64.84 26.76 59.67
CA ARG A 11 -65.78 27.18 58.62
C ARG A 11 -65.89 28.71 58.52
N GLN A 12 -66.09 29.39 59.65
CA GLN A 12 -66.18 30.87 59.69
C GLN A 12 -64.86 31.55 59.29
N LYS A 13 -63.71 30.95 59.62
CA LYS A 13 -62.39 31.41 59.15
C LYS A 13 -62.28 31.32 57.62
N ARG A 14 -62.74 30.22 57.02
CA ARG A 14 -62.68 30.00 55.57
C ARG A 14 -63.70 30.84 54.78
N LEU A 15 -64.90 31.08 55.32
CA LEU A 15 -65.89 31.99 54.72
C LEU A 15 -65.33 33.40 54.55
N ARG A 16 -64.75 33.97 55.63
CA ARG A 16 -64.12 35.30 55.58
C ARG A 16 -62.98 35.36 54.57
N TYR A 17 -62.21 34.28 54.43
CA TYR A 17 -61.15 34.18 53.43
C TYR A 17 -61.71 34.21 52.01
N VAL A 18 -62.76 33.45 51.71
CA VAL A 18 -63.40 33.41 50.39
C VAL A 18 -64.02 34.76 50.03
N GLU A 19 -64.72 35.42 50.96
CA GLU A 19 -65.27 36.76 50.74
C GLU A 19 -64.17 37.76 50.35
N SER A 20 -63.08 37.79 51.12
CA SER A 20 -61.93 38.64 50.82
C SER A 20 -61.23 38.27 49.49
N ALA A 21 -61.16 36.97 49.15
CA ALA A 21 -60.57 36.52 47.90
C ALA A 21 -61.41 36.92 46.67
N ARG A 22 -62.74 36.92 46.79
CA ARG A 22 -63.66 37.37 45.74
C ARG A 22 -63.56 38.86 45.48
N GLU A 23 -63.44 39.68 46.53
CA GLU A 23 -63.21 41.13 46.39
C GLU A 23 -61.93 41.45 45.60
N ASN A 24 -60.94 40.56 45.63
CA ASN A 24 -59.64 40.72 44.98
C ASN A 24 -59.49 39.95 43.64
N ASN A 25 -60.57 39.37 43.08
CA ASN A 25 -60.54 38.51 41.88
C ASN A 25 -59.55 37.32 41.96
N PHE A 26 -59.20 36.87 43.16
CA PHE A 26 -58.19 35.81 43.36
C PHE A 26 -58.69 34.43 42.91
N GLU A 27 -60.00 34.18 42.99
CA GLU A 27 -60.61 32.90 42.57
C GLU A 27 -60.34 32.58 41.09
N GLU A 28 -60.38 33.57 40.20
CA GLU A 28 -60.18 33.34 38.77
C GLU A 28 -58.72 33.02 38.45
N GLY A 29 -57.78 33.69 39.14
CA GLY A 29 -56.35 33.36 39.07
C GLY A 29 -56.04 31.95 39.58
N LEU A 30 -56.69 31.52 40.66
CA LEU A 30 -56.52 30.17 41.22
C LEU A 30 -57.11 29.08 40.31
N LYS A 31 -58.27 29.30 39.69
CA LYS A 31 -58.85 28.37 38.71
C LYS A 31 -57.93 28.17 37.50
N ARG A 32 -57.33 29.27 37.01
CA ARG A 32 -56.37 29.23 35.91
C ARG A 32 -55.11 28.46 36.31
N LEU A 33 -54.56 28.77 37.50
CA LEU A 33 -53.41 28.05 38.07
C LEU A 33 -53.67 26.55 38.22
N LEU A 34 -54.82 26.14 38.75
CA LEU A 34 -55.16 24.71 38.90
C LEU A 34 -55.30 24.00 37.55
N SER A 35 -55.79 24.70 36.52
CA SER A 35 -55.88 24.17 35.15
C SER A 35 -54.51 24.05 34.49
N ASP A 36 -53.60 24.99 34.76
CA ASP A 36 -52.23 24.99 34.22
C ASP A 36 -51.31 23.97 34.94
N LEU A 37 -51.56 23.70 36.23
CA LEU A 37 -50.77 22.78 37.05
C LEU A 37 -51.12 21.30 36.84
N TYR A 38 -52.35 21.00 36.41
CA TYR A 38 -52.82 19.64 36.11
C TYR A 38 -53.46 19.57 34.72
N PRO A 39 -52.65 19.69 33.64
CA PRO A 39 -53.16 19.55 32.28
C PRO A 39 -53.65 18.12 31.98
N ASP A 40 -53.15 17.12 32.72
CA ASP A 40 -53.53 15.72 32.56
C ASP A 40 -54.89 15.41 33.20
N LYS A 41 -55.78 14.89 32.36
CA LYS A 41 -57.15 14.50 32.71
C LYS A 41 -57.12 13.34 33.72
N ALA A 42 -57.86 13.47 34.81
CA ALA A 42 -58.01 12.49 35.90
C ALA A 42 -56.76 12.17 36.75
N HIS A 43 -55.69 12.99 36.72
CA HIS A 43 -54.50 12.82 37.57
C HIS A 43 -54.81 12.79 39.09
N PHE A 44 -55.92 13.40 39.51
CA PHE A 44 -56.37 13.39 40.90
C PHE A 44 -56.62 11.98 41.47
N ILE A 45 -56.78 10.94 40.62
CA ILE A 45 -56.89 9.55 41.08
C ILE A 45 -55.65 9.14 41.89
N TYR A 46 -54.45 9.47 41.42
CA TYR A 46 -53.20 9.17 42.13
C TYR A 46 -53.06 9.98 43.43
N GLU A 47 -53.56 11.22 43.46
CA GLU A 47 -53.61 12.01 44.70
C GLU A 47 -54.58 11.40 45.73
N LEU A 48 -55.71 10.82 45.31
CA LEU A 48 -56.63 10.12 46.21
C LEU A 48 -56.04 8.80 46.71
N LEU A 49 -55.32 8.07 45.86
CA LEU A 49 -54.57 6.88 46.27
C LEU A 49 -53.50 7.24 47.31
N GLN A 50 -52.75 8.33 47.08
CA GLN A 50 -51.75 8.78 48.05
C GLN A 50 -52.39 9.21 49.38
N ASN A 51 -53.50 9.96 49.36
CA ASN A 51 -54.19 10.33 50.60
C ASN A 51 -54.67 9.08 51.37
N SER A 52 -55.06 8.02 50.64
CA SER A 52 -55.44 6.74 51.23
C SER A 52 -54.23 6.00 51.80
N GLU A 53 -53.08 6.04 51.11
CA GLU A 53 -51.79 5.49 51.55
C GLU A 53 -51.30 6.18 52.84
N ASP A 54 -51.36 7.51 52.90
CA ASP A 54 -51.02 8.31 54.08
C ASP A 54 -51.97 8.04 55.27
N ALA A 55 -53.21 7.64 54.98
CA ALA A 55 -54.18 7.18 55.97
C ALA A 55 -53.96 5.70 56.38
N LEU A 56 -52.90 5.06 55.88
CA LEU A 56 -52.55 3.66 56.12
C LEU A 56 -53.65 2.68 55.66
N ALA A 57 -54.39 3.04 54.62
CA ALA A 57 -55.41 2.18 54.01
C ALA A 57 -54.76 0.96 53.38
N THR A 58 -55.46 -0.19 53.43
CA THR A 58 -55.05 -1.41 52.72
C THR A 58 -55.84 -1.64 51.45
N THR A 59 -57.08 -1.14 51.41
CA THR A 59 -58.00 -1.29 50.28
C THR A 59 -58.59 0.06 49.89
N VAL A 60 -58.57 0.37 48.59
CA VAL A 60 -59.24 1.54 48.01
C VAL A 60 -60.22 1.09 46.93
N GLY A 61 -61.43 1.63 46.95
CA GLY A 61 -62.50 1.34 46.00
C GLY A 61 -62.96 2.60 45.26
N PHE A 62 -63.13 2.50 43.95
CA PHE A 62 -63.70 3.55 43.10
C PHE A 62 -65.02 3.05 42.49
N THR A 63 -66.08 3.83 42.57
CA THR A 63 -67.35 3.55 41.90
C THR A 63 -67.69 4.72 41.01
N LEU A 64 -67.60 4.51 39.70
CA LEU A 64 -67.87 5.53 38.69
C LEU A 64 -69.30 5.35 38.15
N LYS A 65 -70.10 6.40 38.26
CA LYS A 65 -71.44 6.51 37.65
C LYS A 65 -71.46 7.67 36.67
N ALA A 66 -72.47 7.69 35.79
CA ALA A 66 -72.62 8.74 34.78
C ALA A 66 -72.64 10.17 35.36
N ASP A 67 -73.10 10.33 36.61
CA ASP A 67 -73.28 11.62 37.27
C ASP A 67 -72.26 11.91 38.40
N ARG A 68 -71.43 10.94 38.80
CA ARG A 68 -70.50 11.10 39.93
C ARG A 68 -69.41 10.04 40.00
N LEU A 69 -68.32 10.36 40.70
CA LEU A 69 -67.34 9.39 41.20
C LEU A 69 -67.46 9.27 42.73
N THR A 70 -67.51 8.05 43.24
CA THR A 70 -67.39 7.75 44.68
C THR A 70 -66.08 7.00 44.93
N VAL A 71 -65.32 7.40 45.96
CA VAL A 71 -64.07 6.74 46.34
C VAL A 71 -64.13 6.38 47.82
N SER A 72 -63.84 5.14 48.18
CA SER A 72 -63.86 4.67 49.57
C SER A 72 -62.55 3.97 49.95
N HIS A 73 -62.07 4.18 51.16
CA HIS A 73 -60.90 3.46 51.67
C HIS A 73 -61.02 3.11 53.16
N ASP A 74 -60.29 2.09 53.58
CA ASP A 74 -60.26 1.52 54.94
C ASP A 74 -59.12 2.08 55.82
N GLY A 75 -58.83 3.38 55.66
CA GLY A 75 -57.77 4.04 56.42
C GLY A 75 -57.93 3.85 57.93
N LYS A 76 -56.83 3.61 58.65
CA LYS A 76 -56.84 3.24 60.08
C LYS A 76 -57.36 4.33 61.02
N ARG A 77 -57.36 5.58 60.55
CA ARG A 77 -57.69 6.79 61.29
C ARG A 77 -58.83 7.53 60.57
N PRO A 78 -59.95 7.86 61.25
CA PRO A 78 -60.95 8.76 60.68
C PRO A 78 -60.38 10.17 60.57
N PHE A 79 -61.00 11.02 59.73
CA PHE A 79 -60.65 12.44 59.66
C PHE A 79 -60.73 13.09 61.04
N SER A 80 -59.76 13.93 61.35
CA SER A 80 -59.78 14.87 62.48
C SER A 80 -60.04 16.29 61.97
N VAL A 81 -60.39 17.21 62.87
CA VAL A 81 -60.53 18.63 62.51
C VAL A 81 -59.23 19.21 61.90
N ALA A 82 -58.05 18.70 62.31
CA ALA A 82 -56.78 19.09 61.72
C ALA A 82 -56.62 18.61 60.27
N ASP A 83 -57.12 17.41 59.93
CA ASP A 83 -57.15 16.93 58.54
C ASP A 83 -58.10 17.77 57.68
N ILE A 84 -59.24 18.18 58.26
CA ILE A 84 -60.20 19.07 57.61
C ILE A 84 -59.57 20.45 57.37
N GLU A 85 -58.81 20.99 58.34
CA GLU A 85 -58.07 22.24 58.14
C GLU A 85 -57.00 22.10 57.05
N SER A 86 -56.29 20.97 57.02
CA SER A 86 -55.23 20.68 56.04
C SER A 86 -55.78 20.59 54.62
N ILE A 87 -56.81 19.76 54.39
CA ILE A 87 -57.43 19.57 53.07
C ILE A 87 -58.15 20.83 52.56
N THR A 88 -58.55 21.75 53.45
CA THR A 88 -59.19 23.03 53.09
C THR A 88 -58.24 24.23 53.08
N SER A 89 -56.93 24.04 53.25
CA SER A 89 -55.92 25.12 53.27
C SER A 89 -55.31 25.44 51.90
N ILE A 90 -54.67 26.60 51.75
CA ILE A 90 -53.84 26.97 50.59
C ILE A 90 -52.49 27.52 51.04
N GLY A 91 -51.38 27.00 50.47
CA GLY A 91 -50.08 27.66 50.53
C GLY A 91 -49.35 27.72 51.89
N GLN A 92 -49.89 27.16 52.97
CA GLN A 92 -49.15 26.97 54.22
C GLN A 92 -49.37 25.54 54.74
N SER A 93 -48.45 24.64 54.42
CA SER A 93 -48.15 23.55 55.35
C SER A 93 -47.13 24.09 56.36
N THR A 94 -47.27 23.75 57.63
CA THR A 94 -46.43 24.18 58.76
C THR A 94 -44.98 23.66 58.71
N LYS A 95 -44.53 23.12 57.56
CA LYS A 95 -43.23 22.46 57.40
C LYS A 95 -42.31 23.28 56.47
N GLY A 96 -42.03 24.52 56.88
CA GLY A 96 -41.15 25.43 56.14
C GLY A 96 -39.68 25.02 56.31
N GLY A 97 -39.11 24.29 55.35
CA GLY A 97 -37.66 24.05 55.32
C GLY A 97 -37.14 23.16 54.22
N ASP A 98 -37.95 22.22 53.71
CA ASP A 98 -37.41 21.10 52.93
C ASP A 98 -38.03 21.03 51.52
N SER A 99 -37.17 20.87 50.50
CA SER A 99 -37.52 20.79 49.08
C SER A 99 -38.03 19.40 48.66
N THR A 100 -37.77 18.37 49.48
CA THR A 100 -38.20 16.99 49.26
C THR A 100 -39.61 16.69 49.76
N GLN A 101 -40.29 17.69 50.36
CA GLN A 101 -41.60 17.50 50.93
C GLN A 101 -42.71 17.45 49.88
N ILE A 102 -43.35 16.29 49.83
CA ILE A 102 -44.60 16.06 49.11
C ILE A 102 -45.72 16.83 49.84
N GLY A 103 -46.49 17.63 49.09
CA GLY A 103 -47.64 18.35 49.63
C GLY A 103 -47.44 19.83 49.98
N LYS A 104 -46.29 20.44 49.61
CA LYS A 104 -45.93 21.85 49.95
C LYS A 104 -47.00 22.91 49.59
N PHE A 105 -47.92 22.60 48.69
CA PHE A 105 -48.93 23.55 48.20
C PHE A 105 -50.38 23.24 48.62
N GLY A 106 -50.67 22.06 49.19
CA GLY A 106 -52.07 21.65 49.46
C GLY A 106 -52.96 21.76 48.21
N VAL A 107 -52.39 21.49 47.03
CA VAL A 107 -53.03 21.61 45.70
C VAL A 107 -53.39 20.27 45.08
N GLY A 108 -52.84 19.15 45.57
CA GLY A 108 -53.10 17.80 45.05
C GLY A 108 -54.58 17.43 45.06
N PHE A 109 -55.19 17.45 46.25
CA PHE A 109 -56.63 17.22 46.39
C PHE A 109 -57.48 18.23 45.59
N LYS A 110 -57.00 19.47 45.40
CA LYS A 110 -57.79 20.49 44.69
C LYS A 110 -57.99 20.19 43.20
N ALA A 111 -57.23 19.26 42.63
CA ALA A 111 -57.46 18.77 41.27
C ALA A 111 -58.86 18.14 41.09
N VAL A 112 -59.50 17.62 42.15
CA VAL A 112 -60.90 17.13 42.09
C VAL A 112 -61.88 18.23 41.71
N PHE A 113 -61.56 19.50 42.01
CA PHE A 113 -62.42 20.62 41.66
C PHE A 113 -62.50 20.86 40.15
N ALA A 114 -61.65 20.25 39.33
CA ALA A 114 -61.84 20.24 37.87
C ALA A 114 -63.05 19.39 37.44
N TYR A 115 -63.54 18.50 38.30
CA TYR A 115 -64.63 17.55 38.04
C TYR A 115 -65.87 17.80 38.88
N THR A 116 -65.71 18.40 40.08
CA THR A 116 -66.83 18.73 40.97
C THR A 116 -66.74 20.14 41.53
N SER A 117 -67.88 20.78 41.77
CA SER A 117 -68.01 22.05 42.46
C SER A 117 -68.02 21.89 43.98
N ARG A 118 -68.44 20.71 44.46
CA ARG A 118 -68.75 20.43 45.86
C ARG A 118 -68.40 18.98 46.21
N PRO A 119 -67.12 18.65 46.42
CA PRO A 119 -66.72 17.34 46.92
C PRO A 119 -67.31 17.11 48.32
N GLU A 120 -67.86 15.92 48.53
CA GLU A 120 -68.40 15.47 49.81
C GLU A 120 -67.49 14.42 50.43
N ILE A 121 -67.20 14.55 51.73
CA ILE A 121 -66.34 13.65 52.50
C ILE A 121 -67.11 13.16 53.71
N ARG A 122 -67.09 11.85 53.95
CA ARG A 122 -67.71 11.20 55.11
C ARG A 122 -66.68 10.28 55.75
N SER A 123 -66.29 10.56 57.00
CA SER A 123 -65.30 9.80 57.75
C SER A 123 -65.53 9.92 59.25
N GLY A 124 -65.79 8.79 59.91
CA GLY A 124 -66.05 8.76 61.36
C GLY A 124 -67.17 9.71 61.79
N ALA A 125 -66.85 10.65 62.69
CA ALA A 125 -67.79 11.63 63.21
C ALA A 125 -68.02 12.84 62.29
N HIS A 126 -67.28 12.96 61.18
CA HIS A 126 -67.34 14.13 60.30
C HIS A 126 -67.89 13.76 58.91
N SER A 127 -69.04 14.37 58.60
CA SER A 127 -69.62 14.40 57.25
C SER A 127 -69.70 15.85 56.80
N PHE A 128 -68.95 16.22 55.77
CA PHE A 128 -68.88 17.59 55.29
C PHE A 128 -68.68 17.66 53.78
N ALA A 129 -69.10 18.77 53.17
CA ALA A 129 -68.79 19.14 51.80
C ALA A 129 -67.87 20.35 51.79
N ILE A 130 -66.97 20.44 50.81
CA ILE A 130 -66.11 21.61 50.64
C ILE A 130 -66.72 22.48 49.54
N ASN A 131 -67.14 23.70 49.90
CA ASN A 131 -67.67 24.69 48.97
C ASN A 131 -66.60 25.75 48.68
N ASP A 132 -66.68 26.41 47.52
CA ASP A 132 -65.78 27.51 47.16
C ASP A 132 -64.29 27.17 47.36
N LEU A 133 -63.92 25.92 47.05
CA LEU A 133 -62.58 25.30 47.22
C LEU A 133 -62.08 25.14 48.67
N PHE A 134 -62.61 25.90 49.63
CA PHE A 134 -62.00 26.05 50.95
C PHE A 134 -62.96 25.94 52.13
N VAL A 135 -64.27 26.03 51.93
CA VAL A 135 -65.24 26.17 53.01
C VAL A 135 -65.83 24.80 53.37
N PRO A 136 -65.44 24.19 54.51
CA PRO A 136 -66.08 22.97 54.97
C PRO A 136 -67.48 23.30 55.51
N THR A 137 -68.50 22.62 55.01
CA THR A 137 -69.89 22.75 55.48
C THR A 137 -70.40 21.36 55.86
N ALA A 138 -70.93 21.21 57.07
CA ALA A 138 -71.50 19.95 57.51
C ALA A 138 -72.65 19.51 56.59
N ILE A 139 -72.75 18.20 56.33
CA ILE A 139 -73.82 17.61 55.51
C ILE A 139 -74.49 16.46 56.25
N ASP A 140 -75.75 16.21 55.89
CA ASP A 140 -76.51 15.08 56.43
C ASP A 140 -75.99 13.73 55.91
N GLY A 141 -76.15 12.70 56.74
CA GLY A 141 -75.72 11.33 56.48
C GLY A 141 -74.48 10.92 57.26
N LEU A 142 -74.47 9.66 57.73
CA LEU A 142 -73.38 9.11 58.54
C LEU A 142 -72.28 8.52 57.64
N ALA A 143 -71.03 8.59 58.10
CA ALA A 143 -69.95 7.82 57.52
C ALA A 143 -70.20 6.33 57.72
N GLN A 144 -69.81 5.52 56.74
CA GLN A 144 -69.84 4.07 56.90
C GLN A 144 -68.81 3.67 57.97
N PRO A 145 -69.13 2.75 58.90
CA PRO A 145 -68.19 2.34 59.94
C PRO A 145 -66.87 1.83 59.34
N GLY A 146 -65.75 2.39 59.80
CA GLY A 146 -64.41 1.99 59.38
C GLY A 146 -63.99 2.45 57.98
N LEU A 147 -64.82 3.23 57.27
CA LEU A 147 -64.51 3.73 55.94
C LEU A 147 -64.52 5.25 55.88
N THR A 148 -63.59 5.78 55.09
CA THR A 148 -63.64 7.16 54.62
C THR A 148 -64.15 7.14 53.18
N THR A 149 -65.17 7.93 52.88
CA THR A 149 -65.79 8.01 51.55
C THR A 149 -65.76 9.44 51.02
N PHE A 150 -65.25 9.60 49.80
CA PHE A 150 -65.33 10.80 49.00
C PHE A 150 -66.39 10.63 47.92
N THR A 151 -67.18 11.67 47.65
CA THR A 151 -68.15 11.70 46.55
C THR A 151 -67.97 12.99 45.77
N PHE A 152 -67.81 12.85 44.46
CA PHE A 152 -67.55 13.94 43.52
C PHE A 152 -68.67 13.96 42.47
N PRO A 153 -69.76 14.73 42.70
CA PRO A 153 -70.77 14.97 41.68
C PRO A 153 -70.18 15.68 40.47
N PHE A 154 -70.52 15.25 39.25
CA PHE A 154 -70.08 15.88 38.01
C PHE A 154 -70.98 17.07 37.65
N ASP A 155 -70.86 18.14 38.43
CA ASP A 155 -71.74 19.32 38.42
C ASP A 155 -71.05 20.59 37.88
N ARG A 156 -69.92 20.44 37.18
CA ARG A 156 -69.18 21.56 36.59
C ARG A 156 -69.81 22.04 35.29
N GLU A 157 -70.20 23.32 35.25
CA GLU A 157 -70.79 23.96 34.06
C GLU A 157 -69.90 23.87 32.82
N TYR A 158 -68.58 24.04 32.98
CA TYR A 158 -67.61 24.00 31.89
C TYR A 158 -67.11 22.58 31.53
N LYS A 159 -67.51 21.55 32.28
CA LYS A 159 -67.15 20.15 32.00
C LYS A 159 -68.38 19.25 32.14
N PRO A 160 -69.08 18.94 31.03
CA PRO A 160 -70.26 18.07 31.04
C PRO A 160 -70.00 16.74 31.71
N ALA A 161 -71.02 16.18 32.39
CA ALA A 161 -70.92 14.93 33.14
C ALA A 161 -70.43 13.74 32.29
N GLU A 162 -70.85 13.66 31.03
CA GLU A 162 -70.38 12.64 30.07
C GLU A 162 -68.86 12.72 29.84
N THR A 163 -68.33 13.94 29.62
CA THR A 163 -66.90 14.19 29.46
C THR A 163 -66.13 13.88 30.75
N ALA A 164 -66.64 14.32 31.89
CA ALA A 164 -66.04 14.03 33.19
C ALA A 164 -65.97 12.52 33.46
N CYS A 165 -67.07 11.81 33.22
CA CYS A 165 -67.16 10.36 33.36
C CYS A 165 -66.16 9.64 32.44
N SER A 166 -66.13 9.97 31.14
CA SER A 166 -65.19 9.35 30.18
C SER A 166 -63.72 9.60 30.52
N GLU A 167 -63.39 10.79 31.05
CA GLU A 167 -62.03 11.10 31.50
C GLU A 167 -61.62 10.28 32.72
N VAL A 168 -62.51 10.15 33.71
CA VAL A 168 -62.25 9.34 34.91
C VAL A 168 -62.19 7.85 34.58
N GLU A 169 -63.09 7.37 33.71
CA GLU A 169 -63.09 6.00 33.21
C GLU A 169 -61.74 5.66 32.55
N ARG A 170 -61.26 6.53 31.66
CA ARG A 170 -59.93 6.38 31.05
C ARG A 170 -58.82 6.36 32.12
N GLY A 171 -58.88 7.26 33.11
CA GLY A 171 -57.91 7.28 34.21
C GLY A 171 -57.88 6.00 35.04
N LEU A 172 -59.05 5.43 35.37
CA LEU A 172 -59.14 4.16 36.10
C LEU A 172 -58.61 3.00 35.26
N LEU A 173 -58.90 2.98 33.96
CA LEU A 173 -58.39 1.96 33.04
C LEU A 173 -56.86 2.04 32.84
N THR A 174 -56.25 3.21 33.03
CA THR A 174 -54.78 3.38 32.96
C THR A 174 -54.03 2.85 34.18
N LEU A 175 -54.71 2.58 35.30
CA LEU A 175 -54.07 1.97 36.46
C LEU A 175 -53.59 0.56 36.08
N ASP A 176 -52.30 0.32 36.22
CA ASP A 176 -51.62 -0.92 35.85
C ASP A 176 -51.03 -1.66 37.06
N GLU A 177 -50.31 -2.75 36.80
CA GLU A 177 -49.60 -3.53 37.83
C GLU A 177 -48.53 -2.71 38.58
N LYS A 178 -47.98 -1.65 37.98
CA LYS A 178 -46.94 -0.82 38.60
C LYS A 178 -47.51 0.14 39.65
N THR A 179 -48.81 0.41 39.60
CA THR A 179 -49.52 1.31 40.54
C THR A 179 -49.33 0.91 42.02
N LEU A 180 -49.26 -0.39 42.32
CA LEU A 180 -49.08 -0.91 43.69
C LEU A 180 -47.62 -1.28 44.02
N LEU A 181 -46.70 -1.13 43.07
CA LEU A 181 -45.34 -1.67 43.18
C LEU A 181 -44.57 -1.07 44.36
N PHE A 182 -44.65 0.25 44.51
CA PHE A 182 -43.88 0.99 45.52
C PHE A 182 -44.67 1.45 46.73
N LEU A 183 -46.00 1.32 46.74
CA LEU A 183 -46.83 1.61 47.91
C LEU A 183 -46.51 0.67 49.07
N ASP A 184 -46.77 1.08 50.30
CA ASP A 184 -46.41 0.36 51.51
C ASP A 184 -47.62 -0.26 52.21
N HIS A 185 -48.75 0.43 52.17
CA HIS A 185 -49.96 0.07 52.89
C HIS A 185 -51.05 -0.46 51.97
N ILE A 186 -51.35 0.24 50.86
CA ILE A 186 -52.36 -0.21 49.91
C ILE A 186 -51.89 -1.52 49.25
N ARG A 187 -52.77 -2.51 49.30
CA ARG A 187 -52.59 -3.84 48.71
C ARG A 187 -53.63 -4.15 47.65
N THR A 188 -54.79 -3.50 47.71
CA THR A 188 -55.89 -3.75 46.78
C THR A 188 -56.52 -2.44 46.33
N ILE A 189 -56.64 -2.26 45.02
CA ILE A 189 -57.44 -1.23 44.38
C ILE A 189 -58.58 -1.92 43.64
N THR A 190 -59.81 -1.50 43.86
CA THR A 190 -60.99 -1.96 43.14
C THR A 190 -61.63 -0.79 42.44
N TYR A 191 -62.17 -1.00 41.24
CA TYR A 191 -62.98 0.01 40.57
C TYR A 191 -64.15 -0.61 39.82
N GLU A 192 -65.29 0.08 39.84
CA GLU A 192 -66.51 -0.27 39.09
C GLU A 192 -66.79 0.85 38.09
N LEU A 193 -66.88 0.48 36.81
CA LEU A 193 -67.15 1.38 35.68
C LEU A 193 -68.67 1.55 35.45
N PRO A 194 -69.10 2.57 34.69
CA PRO A 194 -70.53 2.85 34.46
C PRO A 194 -71.31 1.71 33.79
N ASP A 195 -70.63 0.86 33.03
CA ASP A 195 -71.19 -0.31 32.35
C ASP A 195 -71.30 -1.55 33.26
N GLY A 196 -70.84 -1.46 34.51
CA GLY A 196 -70.78 -2.56 35.47
C GLY A 196 -69.49 -3.37 35.42
N THR A 197 -68.53 -3.02 34.55
CA THR A 197 -67.23 -3.68 34.49
C THR A 197 -66.45 -3.41 35.78
N VAL A 198 -65.96 -4.48 36.42
CA VAL A 198 -65.16 -4.40 37.64
C VAL A 198 -63.69 -4.63 37.31
N GLY A 199 -62.82 -3.76 37.82
CA GLY A 199 -61.38 -3.92 37.82
C GLY A 199 -60.83 -4.11 39.22
N ILE A 200 -59.78 -4.93 39.34
CA ILE A 200 -59.07 -5.20 40.59
C ILE A 200 -57.57 -5.17 40.32
N ILE A 201 -56.81 -4.48 41.16
CA ILE A 201 -55.35 -4.54 41.21
C ILE A 201 -54.98 -4.99 42.62
N GLU A 202 -54.30 -6.13 42.74
CA GLU A 202 -53.98 -6.77 44.01
C GLU A 202 -52.49 -7.11 44.08
N ARG A 203 -51.82 -6.70 45.16
CA ARG A 203 -50.44 -7.08 45.47
C ARG A 203 -50.40 -8.12 46.59
N ARG A 204 -49.79 -9.26 46.31
CA ARG A 204 -49.62 -10.39 47.24
C ARG A 204 -48.13 -10.72 47.44
N PRO A 205 -47.66 -10.99 48.66
CA PRO A 205 -46.31 -11.49 48.86
C PRO A 205 -46.19 -12.91 48.31
N VAL A 206 -45.12 -13.18 47.55
CA VAL A 206 -44.75 -14.54 47.13
C VAL A 206 -43.77 -15.13 48.14
N ASP A 207 -42.80 -14.32 48.59
CA ASP A 207 -41.88 -14.62 49.68
C ASP A 207 -41.38 -13.33 50.36
N SER A 208 -40.23 -13.36 51.03
CA SER A 208 -39.69 -12.25 51.80
C SER A 208 -39.30 -11.03 50.95
N ARG A 209 -38.99 -11.20 49.65
CA ARG A 209 -38.53 -10.11 48.78
C ARG A 209 -39.31 -10.03 47.46
N VAL A 210 -40.00 -11.10 47.06
CA VAL A 210 -40.79 -11.13 45.83
C VAL A 210 -42.26 -10.87 46.11
N VAL A 211 -42.83 -9.93 45.37
CA VAL A 211 -44.27 -9.65 45.35
C VAL A 211 -44.85 -9.97 43.98
N ALA A 212 -46.08 -10.51 43.96
CA ALA A 212 -46.86 -10.65 42.74
C ALA A 212 -47.94 -9.57 42.71
N ILE A 213 -48.13 -8.94 41.55
CA ILE A 213 -49.19 -7.97 41.34
C ILE A 213 -50.08 -8.48 40.22
N LYS A 214 -51.36 -8.67 40.55
CA LYS A 214 -52.38 -9.10 39.62
C LYS A 214 -53.28 -7.92 39.30
N ARG A 215 -53.49 -7.65 38.01
CA ARG A 215 -54.52 -6.74 37.51
C ARG A 215 -55.56 -7.56 36.76
N SER A 216 -56.83 -7.42 37.11
CA SER A 216 -57.95 -8.00 36.37
C SER A 216 -58.97 -6.94 35.99
N VAL A 217 -59.54 -7.04 34.80
CA VAL A 217 -60.64 -6.19 34.30
C VAL A 217 -61.67 -7.12 33.65
N GLY A 218 -62.85 -7.24 34.25
CA GLY A 218 -63.79 -8.29 33.88
C GLY A 218 -63.16 -9.69 34.07
N ASP A 219 -63.20 -10.52 33.02
CA ASP A 219 -62.59 -11.86 33.02
C ASP A 219 -61.11 -11.87 32.61
N GLU A 220 -60.57 -10.76 32.10
CA GLU A 220 -59.17 -10.66 31.69
C GLU A 220 -58.28 -10.38 32.90
N PHE A 221 -57.11 -11.02 32.98
CA PHE A 221 -56.11 -10.70 33.99
C PHE A 221 -54.68 -10.79 33.47
N VAL A 222 -53.81 -9.99 34.09
CA VAL A 222 -52.35 -10.02 33.94
C VAL A 222 -51.76 -10.15 35.34
N GLU A 223 -50.72 -10.96 35.50
CA GLU A 223 -49.93 -11.06 36.73
C GLU A 223 -48.45 -10.90 36.42
N SER A 224 -47.78 -10.06 37.21
CA SER A 224 -46.32 -9.88 37.19
C SER A 224 -45.72 -10.16 38.55
N GLN A 225 -44.45 -10.57 38.57
CA GLN A 225 -43.69 -10.78 39.81
C GLN A 225 -42.48 -9.85 39.83
N TRP A 226 -42.18 -9.33 41.02
CA TRP A 226 -41.16 -8.31 41.21
C TRP A 226 -40.34 -8.61 42.45
N LEU A 227 -39.02 -8.65 42.31
CA LEU A 227 -38.09 -8.59 43.44
C LEU A 227 -38.03 -7.13 43.90
N ARG A 228 -38.69 -6.82 45.01
CA ARG A 228 -38.78 -5.47 45.58
C ARG A 228 -37.81 -5.34 46.74
N LEU A 229 -36.80 -4.51 46.57
CA LEU A 229 -35.90 -4.11 47.65
C LEU A 229 -36.36 -2.75 48.19
N SER A 230 -36.28 -2.55 49.51
CA SER A 230 -36.65 -1.29 50.15
C SER A 230 -35.69 -0.98 51.29
N GLY A 231 -35.30 0.29 51.41
CA GLY A 231 -34.34 0.77 52.39
C GLY A 231 -34.68 2.15 52.93
N ASN A 232 -34.02 2.55 54.01
CA ASN A 232 -34.19 3.87 54.61
C ASN A 232 -33.38 4.92 53.84
N THR A 233 -33.88 6.15 53.81
CA THR A 233 -33.19 7.29 53.21
C THR A 233 -32.16 7.91 54.17
N SER A 234 -31.10 8.48 53.61
CA SER A 234 -30.15 9.36 54.29
C SER A 234 -30.66 10.80 54.45
N VAL A 235 -31.72 11.15 53.72
CA VAL A 235 -32.40 12.46 53.82
C VAL A 235 -33.39 12.43 54.98
N ASP A 236 -33.30 13.41 55.88
CA ASP A 236 -34.22 13.56 57.01
C ASP A 236 -35.65 13.85 56.52
N GLY A 237 -36.59 13.01 56.94
CA GLY A 237 -38.02 13.27 56.75
C GLY A 237 -38.61 14.16 57.85
N PRO A 238 -39.87 14.61 57.70
CA PRO A 238 -40.58 15.27 58.79
C PRO A 238 -40.63 14.40 60.06
N PRO A 239 -40.74 15.01 61.26
CA PRO A 239 -40.88 14.28 62.51
C PRO A 239 -42.05 13.28 62.43
N GLY A 240 -41.74 11.98 62.51
CA GLY A 240 -42.74 10.91 62.50
C GLY A 240 -43.02 10.23 61.15
N SER A 241 -42.34 10.58 60.05
CA SER A 241 -42.44 9.85 58.77
C SER A 241 -41.08 9.29 58.34
N ALA A 242 -40.96 7.96 58.26
CA ALA A 242 -39.78 7.31 57.69
C ALA A 242 -39.89 7.30 56.16
N LEU A 243 -39.10 8.14 55.50
CA LEU A 243 -38.95 8.13 54.05
C LEU A 243 -38.17 6.88 53.62
N ARG A 244 -38.56 6.28 52.49
CA ARG A 244 -37.94 5.04 51.98
C ARG A 244 -37.58 5.17 50.52
N VAL A 245 -36.50 4.51 50.14
CA VAL A 245 -36.16 4.23 48.74
C VAL A 245 -36.47 2.78 48.43
N ALA A 246 -36.77 2.49 47.18
CA ALA A 246 -37.02 1.14 46.72
C ALA A 246 -36.56 0.93 45.28
N VAL A 247 -36.26 -0.33 44.94
CA VAL A 247 -35.98 -0.78 43.58
C VAL A 247 -36.76 -2.05 43.32
N ALA A 248 -37.24 -2.24 42.10
CA ALA A 248 -37.99 -3.41 41.69
C ALA A 248 -37.45 -4.00 40.39
N PHE A 249 -36.99 -5.24 40.47
CA PHE A 249 -36.57 -6.04 39.32
C PHE A 249 -37.70 -6.99 38.92
N LYS A 250 -38.00 -7.08 37.62
CA LYS A 250 -39.02 -8.02 37.14
C LYS A 250 -38.49 -9.45 37.26
N VAL A 251 -39.32 -10.37 37.73
CA VAL A 251 -38.97 -11.78 37.94
C VAL A 251 -39.88 -12.67 37.11
N GLU A 252 -39.29 -13.64 36.43
CA GLU A 252 -40.01 -14.69 35.70
C GLU A 252 -39.54 -16.08 36.17
N SER A 253 -40.36 -17.11 35.93
CA SER A 253 -39.91 -18.48 36.15
C SER A 253 -38.90 -18.84 35.06
N ALA A 254 -37.71 -19.30 35.47
CA ALA A 254 -36.67 -19.76 34.55
C ALA A 254 -37.11 -20.98 33.73
N ASP A 255 -38.19 -21.66 34.14
CA ASP A 255 -38.73 -22.86 33.52
C ASP A 255 -39.74 -22.63 32.37
N GLY A 256 -39.77 -21.48 31.68
CA GLY A 256 -40.55 -21.48 30.43
C GLY A 256 -40.63 -20.25 29.51
N SER A 257 -40.16 -20.46 28.26
CA SER A 257 -40.89 -20.08 27.03
C SER A 257 -40.96 -21.20 25.95
N GLN A 258 -40.43 -22.41 26.19
CA GLN A 258 -40.58 -23.54 25.25
C GLN A 258 -41.59 -24.60 25.73
N SER A 259 -42.62 -24.80 24.90
CA SER A 259 -43.55 -25.94 24.85
C SER A 259 -44.67 -26.03 25.89
N LYS A 260 -45.89 -25.72 25.43
CA LYS A 260 -47.17 -26.10 26.05
C LYS A 260 -47.42 -27.62 26.17
N ASN A 261 -46.43 -28.50 25.92
CA ASN A 261 -46.59 -29.96 25.93
C ASN A 261 -45.84 -30.71 27.05
N ALA A 262 -45.34 -30.04 28.09
CA ALA A 262 -44.69 -30.71 29.23
C ALA A 262 -45.51 -30.55 30.53
N LYS A 263 -46.74 -31.08 30.55
CA LYS A 263 -47.46 -31.38 31.80
C LYS A 263 -47.66 -32.89 31.89
N GLN A 264 -46.60 -33.60 32.27
CA GLN A 264 -46.67 -34.91 32.93
C GLN A 264 -45.27 -35.36 33.34
N ALA A 265 -44.80 -34.86 34.48
CA ALA A 265 -43.82 -35.53 35.34
C ALA A 265 -43.75 -34.76 36.66
N GLU A 266 -44.61 -35.13 37.61
CA GLU A 266 -44.45 -34.73 39.00
C GLU A 266 -43.29 -35.52 39.62
N GLY A 267 -42.43 -34.82 40.36
CA GLY A 267 -41.43 -35.44 41.22
C GLY A 267 -40.47 -34.44 41.87
N GLN A 268 -40.83 -34.00 43.08
CA GLN A 268 -39.96 -33.48 44.15
C GLN A 268 -39.51 -32.01 44.09
N GLY A 269 -40.23 -31.15 44.83
CA GLY A 269 -39.68 -30.44 46.00
C GLY A 269 -38.66 -29.32 45.80
N ALA A 270 -38.24 -28.95 44.59
CA ALA A 270 -37.45 -27.75 44.35
C ALA A 270 -38.38 -26.57 44.00
N ALA A 271 -38.25 -25.45 44.71
CA ALA A 271 -38.92 -24.22 44.30
C ALA A 271 -38.49 -23.88 42.86
N PRO A 272 -39.43 -23.43 41.99
CA PRO A 272 -39.11 -23.11 40.60
C PRO A 272 -37.98 -22.09 40.56
N ARG A 273 -36.98 -22.34 39.72
CA ARG A 273 -35.82 -21.47 39.60
C ARG A 273 -36.29 -20.15 39.00
N ARG A 274 -35.94 -19.02 39.61
CA ARG A 274 -36.39 -17.69 39.19
C ARG A 274 -35.24 -16.95 38.53
N SER A 275 -35.57 -16.12 37.55
CA SER A 275 -34.60 -15.29 36.84
C SER A 275 -35.10 -13.85 36.79
N ILE A 276 -34.18 -12.89 36.94
CA ILE A 276 -34.49 -11.47 36.82
C ILE A 276 -34.42 -11.12 35.35
N VAL A 277 -35.49 -10.52 34.82
CA VAL A 277 -35.57 -10.15 33.40
C VAL A 277 -35.54 -8.62 33.25
N PRO A 278 -34.84 -8.09 32.23
CA PRO A 278 -34.83 -6.65 31.97
C PRO A 278 -36.23 -6.15 31.58
N VAL A 279 -36.61 -4.98 32.10
CA VAL A 279 -37.72 -4.22 31.51
C VAL A 279 -37.21 -3.30 30.39
N ASN A 280 -38.09 -2.89 29.48
CA ASN A 280 -37.72 -2.05 28.34
C ASN A 280 -37.36 -0.62 28.76
N ASP A 281 -38.14 -0.02 29.65
CA ASP A 281 -37.93 1.31 30.20
C ASP A 281 -38.25 1.28 31.70
N GLY A 282 -37.25 1.55 32.52
CA GLY A 282 -37.34 1.55 33.97
C GLY A 282 -37.94 2.86 34.48
N ASP A 283 -39.22 2.81 34.85
CA ASP A 283 -39.92 3.92 35.51
C ASP A 283 -39.15 4.49 36.72
N VAL A 284 -39.08 5.82 36.76
CA VAL A 284 -38.72 6.59 37.95
C VAL A 284 -40.00 6.96 38.67
N SER A 285 -40.17 6.49 39.91
CA SER A 285 -41.43 6.62 40.64
C SER A 285 -41.33 7.52 41.88
N ILE A 286 -42.37 8.33 42.09
CA ILE A 286 -42.63 9.07 43.33
C ILE A 286 -43.94 8.53 43.89
N TYR A 287 -43.83 7.33 44.47
CA TYR A 287 -44.92 6.38 44.77
C TYR A 287 -45.58 5.81 43.52
N PHE A 288 -45.82 6.65 42.51
CA PHE A 288 -46.32 6.31 41.18
C PHE A 288 -45.34 6.77 40.09
N PRO A 289 -45.39 6.20 38.88
CA PRO A 289 -44.48 6.56 37.80
C PRO A 289 -44.53 8.05 37.42
N ALA A 290 -43.37 8.70 37.39
CA ALA A 290 -43.19 10.05 36.86
C ALA A 290 -43.03 9.96 35.33
N VAL A 291 -44.15 10.00 34.60
CA VAL A 291 -44.24 9.63 33.17
C VAL A 291 -43.39 10.45 32.19
N LYS A 292 -42.82 11.59 32.61
CA LYS A 292 -41.89 12.42 31.80
C LYS A 292 -40.44 12.29 32.25
N GLU A 293 -40.16 11.44 33.23
CA GLU A 293 -38.82 11.11 33.69
C GLU A 293 -38.41 9.73 33.15
N SER A 294 -37.19 9.61 32.64
CA SER A 294 -36.60 8.30 32.34
C SER A 294 -35.21 8.22 32.95
N SER A 295 -34.93 7.08 33.59
CA SER A 295 -33.61 6.79 34.14
C SER A 295 -32.65 6.17 33.13
N GLY A 296 -33.17 5.59 32.05
CA GLY A 296 -32.41 4.71 31.16
C GLY A 296 -32.11 3.32 31.74
N LEU A 297 -32.54 3.03 32.97
CA LEU A 297 -32.35 1.73 33.63
C LEU A 297 -33.36 0.71 33.12
N ARG A 298 -33.04 -0.58 33.28
CA ARG A 298 -33.91 -1.72 32.90
C ARG A 298 -34.60 -2.36 34.10
N PHE A 299 -34.81 -1.58 35.15
CA PHE A 299 -35.54 -1.92 36.36
C PHE A 299 -36.16 -0.65 36.94
N HIS A 300 -37.21 -0.78 37.76
CA HIS A 300 -37.93 0.36 38.30
C HIS A 300 -37.29 0.88 39.58
N ILE A 301 -37.24 2.20 39.74
CA ILE A 301 -36.72 2.85 40.94
C ILE A 301 -37.77 3.75 41.59
N HIS A 302 -37.69 3.88 42.91
CA HIS A 302 -38.55 4.75 43.67
C HIS A 302 -37.78 5.45 44.78
N ALA A 303 -38.01 6.75 44.90
CA ALA A 303 -37.69 7.52 46.09
C ALA A 303 -38.69 8.68 46.22
N PRO A 304 -38.78 9.33 47.39
CA PRO A 304 -39.54 10.57 47.57
C PRO A 304 -38.81 11.75 46.91
N PHE A 305 -38.59 11.69 45.60
CA PHE A 305 -37.88 12.72 44.86
C PHE A 305 -38.61 14.06 44.92
N ALA A 306 -37.85 15.14 45.05
CA ALA A 306 -38.34 16.48 44.77
C ALA A 306 -38.73 16.57 43.28
N SER A 307 -39.97 16.96 42.98
CA SER A 307 -40.57 16.87 41.63
C SER A 307 -41.20 18.17 41.15
N THR A 308 -41.62 18.18 39.89
CA THR A 308 -42.59 19.15 39.37
C THR A 308 -43.90 19.10 40.17
N VAL A 309 -44.75 20.13 40.03
CA VAL A 309 -46.02 20.19 40.77
C VAL A 309 -46.97 19.04 40.36
N ALA A 310 -46.94 18.65 39.08
CA ALA A 310 -47.69 17.52 38.54
C ALA A 310 -47.05 16.15 38.84
N ARG A 311 -45.86 16.12 39.47
CA ARG A 311 -45.10 14.89 39.80
C ARG A 311 -44.80 13.99 38.60
N ASP A 312 -44.79 14.58 37.42
CA ASP A 312 -44.52 13.92 36.16
C ASP A 312 -43.02 13.85 35.82
N SER A 313 -42.17 14.64 36.50
CA SER A 313 -40.71 14.59 36.37
C SER A 313 -39.98 15.02 37.64
N VAL A 314 -38.72 14.60 37.77
CA VAL A 314 -37.83 14.87 38.90
C VAL A 314 -37.10 16.20 38.70
N ARG A 315 -36.96 16.99 39.77
CA ARG A 315 -36.23 18.27 39.73
C ARG A 315 -34.75 18.07 39.99
N ASP A 316 -33.94 19.01 39.50
CA ASP A 316 -32.55 19.13 39.92
C ASP A 316 -32.50 19.68 41.36
N ASP A 317 -32.26 18.78 42.31
CA ASP A 317 -32.22 19.07 43.75
C ASP A 317 -31.13 18.22 44.43
N PRO A 318 -30.30 18.80 45.32
CA PRO A 318 -29.26 18.04 46.03
C PRO A 318 -29.79 16.87 46.87
N GLY A 319 -31.03 16.95 47.36
CA GLY A 319 -31.72 15.86 48.03
C GLY A 319 -31.93 14.67 47.10
N ASN A 320 -32.29 14.90 45.83
CA ASN A 320 -32.46 13.84 44.84
C ASN A 320 -31.14 13.11 44.55
N VAL A 321 -30.01 13.84 44.51
CA VAL A 321 -28.68 13.23 44.37
C VAL A 321 -28.43 12.21 45.50
N ARG A 322 -28.72 12.59 46.75
CA ARG A 322 -28.59 11.71 47.91
C ARG A 322 -29.55 10.51 47.86
N LEU A 323 -30.80 10.74 47.44
CA LEU A 323 -31.79 9.66 47.30
C LEU A 323 -31.37 8.64 46.23
N VAL A 324 -30.80 9.08 45.11
CA VAL A 324 -30.24 8.16 44.11
C VAL A 324 -29.03 7.40 44.67
N GLY A 325 -28.17 8.07 45.43
CA GLY A 325 -27.08 7.41 46.17
C GLY A 325 -27.59 6.35 47.17
N ASP A 326 -28.72 6.59 47.84
CA ASP A 326 -29.36 5.60 48.72
C ASP A 326 -29.91 4.39 47.94
N ILE A 327 -30.47 4.60 46.73
CA ILE A 327 -30.89 3.51 45.84
C ILE A 327 -29.67 2.69 45.39
N ALA A 328 -28.60 3.37 44.98
CA ALA A 328 -27.37 2.74 44.54
C ALA A 328 -26.77 1.84 45.65
N ARG A 329 -26.70 2.38 46.87
CA ARG A 329 -26.27 1.65 48.07
C ARG A 329 -27.19 0.46 48.40
N LEU A 330 -28.51 0.64 48.32
CA LEU A 330 -29.49 -0.43 48.54
C LEU A 330 -29.28 -1.62 47.57
N ILE A 331 -28.99 -1.34 46.30
CA ILE A 331 -28.70 -2.38 45.31
C ILE A 331 -27.39 -3.08 45.65
N ALA A 332 -26.31 -2.32 45.88
CA ALA A 332 -25.00 -2.87 46.19
C ALA A 332 -25.02 -3.77 47.44
N GLU A 333 -25.70 -3.36 48.52
CA GLU A 333 -25.88 -4.14 49.74
C GLU A 333 -26.68 -5.44 49.52
N ALA A 334 -27.57 -5.48 48.52
CA ALA A 334 -28.40 -6.64 48.21
C ALA A 334 -27.70 -7.69 47.32
N LEU A 335 -26.73 -7.28 46.49
CA LEU A 335 -26.07 -8.14 45.50
C LEU A 335 -25.46 -9.43 46.08
N PRO A 336 -24.75 -9.44 47.23
CA PRO A 336 -24.23 -10.69 47.81
C PRO A 336 -25.32 -11.70 48.19
N GLY A 337 -26.45 -11.19 48.70
CA GLY A 337 -27.63 -12.02 48.97
C GLY A 337 -28.23 -12.59 47.70
N MET A 338 -28.37 -11.75 46.66
CA MET A 338 -28.85 -12.18 45.34
C MET A 338 -27.93 -13.23 44.69
N CYS A 339 -26.63 -13.12 44.88
CA CYS A 339 -25.64 -14.12 44.46
C CYS A 339 -25.88 -15.47 45.15
N THR A 340 -26.07 -15.45 46.48
CA THR A 340 -26.34 -16.65 47.29
C THR A 340 -27.66 -17.30 46.90
N ASP A 341 -28.68 -16.48 46.57
CA ASP A 341 -30.00 -16.93 46.13
C ASP A 341 -30.00 -17.45 44.67
N GLY A 342 -28.87 -17.37 43.97
CA GLY A 342 -28.72 -17.83 42.58
C GLY A 342 -29.41 -16.93 41.55
N LEU A 343 -29.63 -15.65 41.89
CA LEU A 343 -30.29 -14.66 41.02
C LEU A 343 -29.31 -13.90 40.10
N ILE A 344 -28.00 -13.97 40.35
CA ILE A 344 -26.99 -13.43 39.44
C ILE A 344 -26.75 -14.44 38.31
N ASP A 345 -27.58 -14.34 37.27
CA ASP A 345 -27.50 -15.10 36.03
C ASP A 345 -27.37 -14.17 34.81
N ASP A 346 -27.32 -14.73 33.60
CA ASP A 346 -27.12 -13.95 32.37
C ASP A 346 -28.26 -12.93 32.15
N SER A 347 -29.48 -13.27 32.56
CA SER A 347 -30.64 -12.40 32.43
C SER A 347 -30.60 -11.23 33.43
N PHE A 348 -30.11 -11.46 34.65
CA PHE A 348 -29.84 -10.37 35.59
C PHE A 348 -28.77 -9.42 35.06
N LEU A 349 -27.65 -9.96 34.53
CA LEU A 349 -26.59 -9.13 33.94
C LEU A 349 -27.10 -8.31 32.75
N ASP A 350 -28.03 -8.83 31.94
CA ASP A 350 -28.67 -8.06 30.86
C ASP A 350 -29.53 -6.89 31.37
N ALA A 351 -30.06 -6.99 32.59
CA ALA A 351 -30.83 -5.94 33.26
C ALA A 351 -29.95 -4.86 33.92
N LEU A 352 -28.64 -5.11 34.07
CA LEU A 352 -27.72 -4.14 34.64
C LEU A 352 -27.34 -3.05 33.62
N PRO A 353 -27.06 -1.83 34.12
CA PRO A 353 -26.55 -0.75 33.29
C PRO A 353 -25.11 -1.03 32.85
N ASN A 354 -24.78 -0.73 31.59
CA ASN A 354 -23.42 -0.79 31.04
C ASN A 354 -23.06 0.50 30.31
N ASP A 355 -21.84 0.59 29.79
CA ASP A 355 -21.30 1.83 29.21
C ASP A 355 -22.01 2.28 27.92
N ASP A 356 -22.72 1.38 27.23
CA ASP A 356 -23.51 1.74 26.04
C ASP A 356 -24.88 2.37 26.39
N ASP A 357 -25.31 2.30 27.65
CA ASP A 357 -26.61 2.81 28.06
C ASP A 357 -26.58 4.33 28.27
N GLN A 358 -27.55 5.02 27.67
CA GLN A 358 -27.74 6.47 27.86
C GLN A 358 -28.48 6.74 29.17
N ILE A 359 -27.73 6.71 30.26
CA ILE A 359 -28.23 6.95 31.61
C ILE A 359 -28.07 8.44 31.94
N GLY A 360 -29.10 9.04 32.54
CA GLY A 360 -29.02 10.44 32.96
C GLY A 360 -27.97 10.64 34.04
N ARG A 361 -27.25 11.77 34.02
CA ARG A 361 -26.14 12.09 34.96
C ARG A 361 -26.46 11.84 36.44
N LEU A 362 -27.71 12.06 36.84
CA LEU A 362 -28.16 11.82 38.22
C LEU A 362 -28.08 10.33 38.60
N TYR A 363 -28.43 9.45 37.66
CA TYR A 363 -28.57 8.00 37.82
C TYR A 363 -27.29 7.21 37.53
N ASP A 364 -26.24 7.84 36.99
CA ASP A 364 -24.92 7.22 36.82
C ASP A 364 -24.38 6.65 38.15
N GLN A 365 -24.70 7.30 39.29
CA GLN A 365 -24.38 6.80 40.63
C GLN A 365 -24.84 5.35 40.88
N ILE A 366 -25.94 4.92 40.26
CA ILE A 366 -26.44 3.55 40.36
C ILE A 366 -25.56 2.60 39.55
N ARG A 367 -25.19 2.97 38.31
CA ARG A 367 -24.26 2.17 37.49
C ARG A 367 -22.92 2.03 38.22
N ASP A 368 -22.35 3.14 38.66
CA ASP A 368 -21.04 3.18 39.30
C ASP A 368 -21.01 2.32 40.57
N ALA A 369 -22.05 2.38 41.41
CA ALA A 369 -22.12 1.54 42.61
C ALA A 369 -22.29 0.04 42.31
N ILE A 370 -23.02 -0.31 41.24
CA ILE A 370 -23.16 -1.70 40.80
C ILE A 370 -21.83 -2.21 40.25
N THR A 371 -21.18 -1.45 39.37
CA THR A 371 -19.87 -1.78 38.81
C THR A 371 -18.83 -1.97 39.92
N GLU A 372 -18.75 -1.05 40.88
CA GLU A 372 -17.80 -1.17 41.99
C GLU A 372 -18.09 -2.38 42.89
N ALA A 373 -19.37 -2.71 43.12
CA ALA A 373 -19.74 -3.92 43.86
C ALA A 373 -19.29 -5.19 43.14
N PHE A 374 -19.38 -5.28 41.80
CA PHE A 374 -18.86 -6.42 41.04
C PHE A 374 -17.32 -6.45 41.01
N ASN A 375 -16.68 -5.28 41.02
CA ASN A 375 -15.22 -5.15 41.11
C ASN A 375 -14.66 -5.66 42.43
N ASP A 376 -15.32 -5.36 43.55
CA ASP A 376 -14.79 -5.58 44.90
C ASP A 376 -15.35 -6.84 45.60
N LEU A 377 -16.58 -7.25 45.29
CA LEU A 377 -17.25 -8.37 45.97
C LEU A 377 -17.18 -9.65 45.15
N GLU A 378 -17.22 -10.80 45.82
CA GLU A 378 -17.21 -12.14 45.18
C GLU A 378 -18.56 -12.50 44.52
N ILE A 379 -18.99 -11.69 43.55
CA ILE A 379 -20.28 -11.81 42.85
C ILE A 379 -20.15 -11.81 41.32
N THR A 380 -18.94 -11.66 40.78
CA THR A 380 -18.69 -11.71 39.32
C THR A 380 -18.52 -13.16 38.85
N PRO A 381 -19.27 -13.61 37.82
CA PRO A 381 -19.20 -15.01 37.37
C PRO A 381 -17.82 -15.41 36.82
N VAL A 382 -17.30 -16.55 37.29
CA VAL A 382 -16.03 -17.13 36.84
C VAL A 382 -16.27 -18.11 35.68
N ARG A 383 -15.32 -18.19 34.74
CA ARG A 383 -15.36 -19.16 33.65
C ARG A 383 -15.16 -20.58 34.19
N GLY A 384 -16.00 -21.51 33.72
CA GLY A 384 -15.95 -22.93 34.05
C GLY A 384 -17.24 -23.41 34.71
N THR A 385 -17.65 -24.63 34.40
CA THR A 385 -18.83 -25.24 35.03
C THR A 385 -18.61 -25.40 36.53
N GLY A 386 -19.44 -24.74 37.34
CA GLY A 386 -19.31 -24.77 38.80
C GLY A 386 -18.17 -23.91 39.36
N ALA A 387 -17.56 -23.04 38.55
CA ALA A 387 -16.40 -22.22 38.96
C ALA A 387 -16.73 -21.11 39.97
N GLY A 388 -18.01 -20.90 40.29
CA GLY A 388 -18.48 -19.95 41.29
C GLY A 388 -18.33 -18.48 40.85
N PHE A 389 -18.09 -17.63 41.84
CA PHE A 389 -17.99 -16.18 41.70
C PHE A 389 -16.67 -15.66 42.31
N ALA A 390 -16.25 -14.46 41.90
CA ALA A 390 -15.07 -13.77 42.43
C ALA A 390 -15.23 -12.25 42.26
N ALA A 391 -14.34 -11.48 42.89
CA ALA A 391 -14.22 -10.05 42.65
C ALA A 391 -13.60 -9.81 41.26
N ALA A 392 -14.17 -8.91 40.45
CA ALA A 392 -13.71 -8.73 39.07
C ALA A 392 -12.24 -8.30 38.98
N ARG A 393 -11.75 -7.50 39.94
CA ARG A 393 -10.33 -7.10 40.08
C ARG A 393 -9.34 -8.27 40.25
N THR A 394 -9.84 -9.47 40.55
CA THR A 394 -9.05 -10.69 40.66
C THR A 394 -9.15 -11.61 39.44
N LEU A 395 -10.02 -11.26 38.50
CA LEU A 395 -10.30 -12.05 37.31
C LEU A 395 -9.53 -11.51 36.10
N VAL A 396 -9.20 -12.42 35.20
CA VAL A 396 -8.47 -12.13 33.96
C VAL A 396 -9.44 -12.09 32.79
N ALA A 397 -9.40 -10.99 32.05
CA ALA A 397 -10.06 -10.83 30.76
C ALA A 397 -9.05 -10.98 29.62
N SER A 398 -9.37 -11.86 28.67
CA SER A 398 -8.59 -12.04 27.44
C SER A 398 -9.47 -12.50 26.29
N PRO A 399 -8.93 -12.46 25.05
CA PRO A 399 -9.59 -13.01 23.88
C PRO A 399 -9.99 -14.48 24.02
N SER A 400 -10.91 -14.93 23.17
CA SER A 400 -11.41 -16.31 23.17
C SER A 400 -10.32 -17.36 22.95
N GLU A 401 -9.32 -17.02 22.16
CA GLU A 401 -8.21 -17.86 21.72
C GLU A 401 -7.33 -18.27 22.91
N PHE A 402 -7.01 -17.32 23.78
CA PHE A 402 -6.27 -17.57 25.02
C PHE A 402 -7.02 -18.52 25.93
N ARG A 403 -8.33 -18.29 26.09
CA ARG A 403 -9.21 -19.13 26.92
C ARG A 403 -9.32 -20.56 26.38
N ASN A 404 -9.21 -20.73 25.07
CA ASN A 404 -9.36 -22.03 24.42
C ASN A 404 -8.08 -22.87 24.50
N TRP A 405 -6.91 -22.23 24.60
CA TRP A 405 -5.62 -22.91 24.45
C TRP A 405 -4.68 -22.80 25.65
N LEU A 406 -4.96 -21.91 26.60
CA LEU A 406 -4.26 -21.84 27.89
C LEU A 406 -5.12 -22.44 29.00
N ASP A 407 -4.47 -23.18 29.87
CA ASP A 407 -5.07 -23.63 31.10
C ASP A 407 -5.12 -22.46 32.10
N PRO A 408 -6.15 -22.36 32.97
CA PRO A 408 -6.16 -21.36 34.04
C PRO A 408 -4.91 -21.42 34.95
N ALA A 409 -4.26 -22.59 35.03
CA ALA A 409 -3.02 -22.79 35.77
C ALA A 409 -1.79 -22.11 35.13
N ASP A 410 -1.88 -21.67 33.87
CA ASP A 410 -0.80 -20.94 33.18
C ASP A 410 -0.77 -19.46 33.52
N LEU A 411 -1.93 -18.89 33.89
CA LEU A 411 -2.07 -17.46 34.17
C LEU A 411 -1.13 -16.94 35.26
N PRO A 412 -0.91 -17.61 36.42
CA PRO A 412 -0.01 -17.08 37.45
C PRO A 412 1.41 -16.87 36.92
N THR A 413 1.95 -17.86 36.18
CA THR A 413 3.29 -17.75 35.61
C THR A 413 3.35 -16.71 34.50
N LEU A 414 2.40 -16.73 33.57
CA LEU A 414 2.43 -15.79 32.45
C LEU A 414 2.22 -14.34 32.88
N LEU A 415 1.39 -14.07 33.90
CA LEU A 415 1.23 -12.73 34.48
C LEU A 415 2.51 -12.27 35.18
N ASP A 416 3.19 -13.15 35.93
CA ASP A 416 4.46 -12.84 36.58
C ASP A 416 5.55 -12.47 35.56
N PHE A 417 5.67 -13.24 34.48
CA PHE A 417 6.59 -12.95 33.37
C PHE A 417 6.22 -11.66 32.61
N ALA A 418 4.94 -11.29 32.55
CA ALA A 418 4.49 -10.00 32.01
C ALA A 418 4.67 -8.84 33.00
N GLY A 419 5.18 -9.07 34.22
CA GLY A 419 5.31 -8.05 35.25
C GLY A 419 3.98 -7.61 35.89
N ILE A 420 2.94 -8.42 35.75
CA ILE A 420 1.59 -8.16 36.26
C ILE A 420 1.41 -8.87 37.60
N ALA A 421 1.43 -8.11 38.68
CA ALA A 421 1.20 -8.65 40.02
C ALA A 421 -0.26 -9.08 40.21
N SER A 422 -0.47 -10.32 40.67
CA SER A 422 -1.78 -10.82 41.10
C SER A 422 -1.75 -11.22 42.57
N ALA A 423 -2.64 -10.64 43.38
CA ALA A 423 -2.69 -10.89 44.82
C ALA A 423 -3.28 -12.27 45.19
N VAL A 424 -4.01 -12.88 44.26
CA VAL A 424 -4.66 -14.18 44.41
C VAL A 424 -4.44 -15.01 43.15
N THR A 425 -4.76 -16.29 43.17
CA THR A 425 -4.65 -17.12 41.97
C THR A 425 -5.60 -16.59 40.87
N PRO A 426 -5.07 -16.09 39.74
CA PRO A 426 -5.87 -15.52 38.67
C PRO A 426 -6.80 -16.56 38.06
N ARG A 427 -8.03 -16.14 37.77
CA ARG A 427 -9.05 -16.97 37.10
C ARG A 427 -9.71 -16.18 36.00
N TRP A 428 -10.17 -16.87 34.98
CA TRP A 428 -10.83 -16.26 33.84
C TRP A 428 -12.21 -15.70 34.20
N ILE A 429 -12.51 -14.46 33.80
CA ILE A 429 -13.89 -13.96 33.82
C ILE A 429 -14.73 -14.76 32.82
N ARG A 430 -16.01 -15.00 33.16
CA ARG A 430 -16.92 -15.72 32.29
C ARG A 430 -17.25 -14.91 31.03
N HIS A 431 -17.06 -15.51 29.86
CA HIS A 431 -17.47 -14.88 28.60
C HIS A 431 -18.99 -14.86 28.43
N ARG A 432 -19.50 -13.75 27.90
CA ARG A 432 -20.90 -13.57 27.51
C ARG A 432 -20.99 -12.74 26.23
N ASP A 433 -22.01 -13.05 25.45
CA ASP A 433 -22.43 -12.20 24.34
C ASP A 433 -23.50 -11.21 24.81
N GLY A 434 -23.88 -10.26 23.96
CA GLY A 434 -24.99 -9.35 24.25
C GLY A 434 -24.69 -8.33 25.35
N ARG A 435 -25.72 -7.94 26.12
CA ARG A 435 -25.59 -6.89 27.15
C ARG A 435 -24.84 -7.38 28.37
N ALA A 436 -25.06 -8.62 28.80
CA ALA A 436 -24.29 -9.25 29.86
C ALA A 436 -22.77 -9.21 29.54
N GLY A 437 -22.38 -9.48 28.29
CA GLY A 437 -20.99 -9.34 27.85
C GLY A 437 -20.45 -7.93 27.98
N LYS A 438 -21.24 -6.93 27.54
CA LYS A 438 -20.86 -5.51 27.64
C LYS A 438 -20.73 -5.03 29.08
N PHE A 439 -21.61 -5.47 29.97
CA PHE A 439 -21.49 -5.18 31.40
C PHE A 439 -20.21 -5.78 31.98
N LEU A 440 -19.94 -7.07 31.74
CA LEU A 440 -18.73 -7.72 32.25
C LEU A 440 -17.44 -7.13 31.67
N ALA A 441 -17.46 -6.63 30.44
CA ALA A 441 -16.33 -5.97 29.80
C ALA A 441 -16.02 -4.57 30.39
N GLY A 442 -17.00 -3.93 31.03
CA GLY A 442 -16.83 -2.65 31.72
C GLY A 442 -16.36 -2.77 33.18
N LEU A 443 -15.99 -3.97 33.63
CA LEU A 443 -15.45 -4.21 34.98
C LEU A 443 -13.92 -4.06 35.00
N ASP A 444 -13.35 -3.75 36.17
CA ASP A 444 -11.92 -3.55 36.38
C ASP A 444 -11.16 -4.90 36.45
N THR A 445 -11.19 -5.69 35.38
CA THR A 445 -10.48 -6.98 35.31
C THR A 445 -8.99 -6.81 35.01
N ILE A 446 -8.19 -7.82 35.33
CA ILE A 446 -6.79 -7.92 34.88
C ILE A 446 -6.80 -8.23 33.38
N GLU A 447 -6.24 -7.34 32.57
CA GLU A 447 -6.10 -7.59 31.13
C GLU A 447 -4.93 -8.55 30.87
N PHE A 448 -5.13 -9.53 29.99
CA PHE A 448 -4.05 -10.40 29.52
C PHE A 448 -4.27 -10.77 28.05
N GLY A 449 -3.83 -9.95 27.13
CA GLY A 449 -3.95 -10.13 25.69
C GLY A 449 -2.63 -10.47 25.01
N TRP A 450 -2.52 -10.02 23.76
CA TRP A 450 -1.34 -10.29 22.92
C TRP A 450 -0.12 -9.50 23.35
N GLU A 451 -0.30 -8.31 23.94
CA GLU A 451 0.78 -7.46 24.44
C GLU A 451 1.42 -8.11 25.66
N GLU A 452 0.64 -8.48 26.66
CA GLU A 452 1.09 -9.13 27.89
C GLU A 452 1.73 -10.50 27.61
N LEU A 453 1.19 -11.27 26.66
CA LEU A 453 1.85 -12.51 26.22
C LEU A 453 3.20 -12.24 25.54
N SER A 454 3.33 -11.15 24.77
CA SER A 454 4.60 -10.78 24.16
C SER A 454 5.62 -10.35 25.21
N GLU A 455 5.20 -9.61 26.25
CA GLU A 455 6.05 -9.24 27.39
C GLU A 455 6.51 -10.48 28.16
N ALA A 456 5.60 -11.41 28.44
CA ALA A 456 5.92 -12.66 29.11
C ALA A 456 6.95 -13.51 28.34
N LEU A 457 6.79 -13.61 27.01
CA LEU A 457 7.74 -14.32 26.14
C LEU A 457 9.10 -13.60 26.08
N SER A 458 9.10 -12.27 26.06
CA SER A 458 10.34 -11.46 26.01
C SER A 458 11.15 -11.60 27.30
N ALA A 459 10.46 -11.69 28.46
CA ALA A 459 11.12 -11.91 29.75
C ALA A 459 11.83 -13.28 29.85
N ALA A 460 11.47 -14.23 28.99
CA ALA A 460 12.09 -15.55 28.93
C ALA A 460 13.22 -15.66 27.86
N MET A 461 13.52 -14.59 27.13
CA MET A 461 14.64 -14.57 26.18
C MET A 461 15.96 -14.83 26.92
N SER A 462 16.86 -15.60 26.30
CA SER A 462 18.17 -15.95 26.89
C SER A 462 18.15 -16.69 28.23
N ALA A 463 17.01 -17.26 28.64
CA ALA A 463 16.92 -18.05 29.87
C ALA A 463 17.88 -19.25 29.90
N ASP A 464 18.19 -19.83 28.74
CA ASP A 464 19.18 -20.91 28.59
C ASP A 464 20.63 -20.41 28.77
N GLU A 465 21.01 -19.29 28.13
CA GLU A 465 22.35 -18.70 28.25
C GLU A 465 22.72 -18.37 29.71
N ILE A 466 21.79 -17.75 30.45
CA ILE A 466 21.97 -17.39 31.87
C ILE A 466 22.23 -18.62 32.75
N LEU A 467 21.69 -19.79 32.37
CA LEU A 467 21.87 -21.03 33.11
C LEU A 467 23.12 -21.82 32.67
N GLU A 468 23.60 -21.65 31.42
CA GLU A 468 24.77 -22.35 30.88
C GLU A 468 26.12 -21.68 31.25
N ASP A 469 26.16 -20.36 31.44
CA ASP A 469 27.36 -19.62 31.89
C ASP A 469 27.63 -19.82 33.40
N ALA A 470 28.19 -20.98 33.73
CA ALA A 470 28.51 -21.36 35.11
C ALA A 470 29.73 -20.63 35.72
N ASP A 471 30.52 -19.89 34.93
CA ASP A 471 31.84 -19.35 35.30
C ASP A 471 31.93 -17.80 35.36
N GLU A 472 30.87 -17.00 35.08
CA GLU A 472 30.87 -15.54 35.29
C GLU A 472 29.55 -14.96 35.89
N VAL A 473 29.73 -14.08 36.90
CA VAL A 473 28.91 -12.96 37.41
C VAL A 473 27.37 -12.96 37.20
N TYR A 474 26.67 -14.03 37.55
CA TYR A 474 25.23 -13.96 37.82
C TYR A 474 24.97 -14.36 39.28
N ASP A 475 24.30 -13.48 40.03
CA ASP A 475 23.88 -13.81 41.40
C ASP A 475 22.77 -14.87 41.35
N ASP A 476 22.58 -15.64 42.43
CA ASP A 476 21.52 -16.67 42.49
C ASP A 476 20.12 -16.09 42.20
N ASP A 477 19.92 -14.79 42.46
CA ASP A 477 18.70 -14.04 42.16
C ASP A 477 18.42 -13.91 40.64
N ASP A 478 19.46 -13.80 39.80
CA ASP A 478 19.31 -13.69 38.34
C ASP A 478 18.86 -15.01 37.69
N LYS A 479 19.06 -16.15 38.39
CA LYS A 479 18.67 -17.49 37.93
C LYS A 479 17.24 -17.86 38.31
N VAL A 480 16.56 -17.08 39.15
CA VAL A 480 15.18 -17.37 39.60
C VAL A 480 14.21 -17.38 38.43
N THR A 481 14.22 -16.35 37.58
CA THR A 481 13.32 -16.22 36.43
C THR A 481 13.56 -17.31 35.37
N PRO A 482 14.81 -17.59 34.92
CA PRO A 482 15.08 -18.72 34.03
C PRO A 482 14.63 -20.07 34.59
N ASN A 483 14.90 -20.37 35.87
CA ASN A 483 14.47 -21.62 36.48
C ASN A 483 12.94 -21.75 36.55
N ALA A 484 12.22 -20.65 36.84
CA ALA A 484 10.76 -20.63 36.84
C ALA A 484 10.17 -20.88 35.44
N TRP A 485 10.80 -20.35 34.39
CA TRP A 485 10.40 -20.58 33.00
C TRP A 485 10.45 -22.06 32.63
N PHE A 486 11.60 -22.70 32.86
CA PHE A 486 11.77 -24.12 32.55
C PHE A 486 10.90 -25.01 33.44
N ALA A 487 10.75 -24.70 34.72
CA ALA A 487 9.85 -25.45 35.61
C ALA A 487 8.39 -25.41 35.14
N TRP A 488 7.92 -24.26 34.63
CA TRP A 488 6.58 -24.13 34.05
C TRP A 488 6.42 -24.95 32.76
N LEU A 489 7.41 -24.89 31.86
CA LEU A 489 7.40 -25.67 30.62
C LEU A 489 7.47 -27.17 30.89
N ASP A 490 8.32 -27.62 31.83
CA ASP A 490 8.48 -29.03 32.18
C ASP A 490 7.21 -29.64 32.79
N ALA A 491 6.43 -28.82 33.53
CA ALA A 491 5.16 -29.25 34.10
C ALA A 491 4.06 -29.49 33.04
N LYS A 492 4.21 -28.97 31.82
CA LYS A 492 3.20 -29.11 30.76
C LYS A 492 3.22 -30.49 30.10
N THR A 493 2.03 -31.07 29.91
CA THR A 493 1.85 -32.21 29.00
C THR A 493 2.06 -31.77 27.55
N ASP A 494 2.31 -32.71 26.66
CA ASP A 494 2.43 -32.40 25.22
C ASP A 494 1.15 -31.74 24.66
N ASP A 495 -0.03 -32.16 25.12
CA ASP A 495 -1.31 -31.56 24.69
C ASP A 495 -1.46 -30.09 25.14
N SER A 496 -1.09 -29.78 26.40
CA SER A 496 -1.13 -28.39 26.91
C SER A 496 -0.08 -27.51 26.20
N LEU A 497 1.11 -28.06 25.94
CA LEU A 497 2.17 -27.36 25.21
C LEU A 497 1.80 -27.12 23.75
N LEU A 498 1.13 -28.08 23.11
CA LEU A 498 0.57 -27.94 21.78
C LEU A 498 -0.46 -26.79 21.74
N GLY A 499 -1.32 -26.66 22.75
CA GLY A 499 -2.22 -25.52 22.91
C GLY A 499 -1.48 -24.18 22.92
N LEU A 500 -0.42 -24.08 23.74
CA LEU A 500 0.44 -22.90 23.78
C LEU A 500 1.08 -22.59 22.41
N TYR A 501 1.61 -23.60 21.70
CA TYR A 501 2.19 -23.42 20.37
C TYR A 501 1.15 -22.93 19.35
N LEU A 502 -0.08 -23.43 19.43
CA LEU A 502 -1.18 -22.97 18.58
C LEU A 502 -1.55 -21.52 18.86
N LEU A 503 -1.58 -21.11 20.13
CA LEU A 503 -1.86 -19.72 20.52
C LEU A 503 -0.80 -18.76 19.99
N ILE A 504 0.48 -19.06 20.24
CA ILE A 504 1.59 -18.24 19.74
C ILE A 504 1.58 -18.23 18.21
N GLY A 505 1.24 -19.35 17.57
CA GLY A 505 1.03 -19.44 16.13
C GLY A 505 -0.06 -18.52 15.59
N VAL A 506 -1.19 -18.35 16.30
CA VAL A 506 -2.21 -17.35 15.94
C VAL A 506 -1.67 -15.94 16.08
N GLY A 507 -0.97 -15.64 17.18
CA GLY A 507 -0.32 -14.36 17.39
C GLY A 507 0.61 -14.00 16.23
N ALA A 508 1.50 -14.93 15.85
CA ALA A 508 2.45 -14.75 14.76
C ALA A 508 1.80 -14.50 13.38
N ARG A 509 0.57 -15.01 13.15
CA ARG A 509 -0.15 -14.83 11.88
C ARG A 509 -0.93 -13.53 11.80
N HIS A 510 -1.51 -13.10 12.92
CA HIS A 510 -2.54 -12.05 12.95
C HIS A 510 -2.08 -10.75 13.63
N HIS A 511 -1.06 -10.84 14.49
CA HIS A 511 -0.51 -9.74 15.25
C HIS A 511 0.95 -9.54 14.81
N LYS A 512 1.55 -8.37 15.08
CA LYS A 512 2.95 -8.10 14.67
C LYS A 512 3.85 -9.28 15.11
N PRO A 513 4.87 -9.65 14.31
CA PRO A 513 5.77 -10.75 14.70
C PRO A 513 6.35 -10.44 16.09
N TYR A 514 6.21 -11.40 17.01
CA TYR A 514 6.90 -11.37 18.30
C TYR A 514 8.38 -11.10 18.03
N TYR A 515 8.89 -9.98 18.53
CA TYR A 515 10.29 -9.63 18.32
C TYR A 515 11.16 -10.53 19.19
N GLY A 516 12.11 -11.27 18.61
CA GLY A 516 13.03 -12.12 19.36
C GLY A 516 12.45 -13.45 19.85
N LEU A 517 11.34 -13.94 19.28
CA LEU A 517 10.79 -15.26 19.65
C LEU A 517 11.76 -16.40 19.30
N GLU A 518 12.63 -16.20 18.31
CA GLU A 518 13.73 -17.10 17.97
C GLU A 518 14.72 -17.35 19.13
N ASP A 519 14.81 -16.41 20.08
CA ASP A 519 15.71 -16.47 21.24
C ASP A 519 15.02 -17.00 22.51
N VAL A 520 13.74 -17.36 22.44
CA VAL A 520 12.99 -17.92 23.57
C VAL A 520 13.14 -19.44 23.59
N PRO A 521 13.72 -20.04 24.65
CA PRO A 521 13.87 -21.48 24.76
C PRO A 521 12.54 -22.14 25.14
N ILE A 522 11.71 -22.43 24.14
CA ILE A 522 10.34 -22.95 24.32
C ILE A 522 10.10 -24.30 23.61
N VAL A 523 10.96 -24.67 22.65
CA VAL A 523 10.77 -25.85 21.80
C VAL A 523 11.17 -27.12 22.54
N ARG A 524 10.22 -28.04 22.73
CA ARG A 524 10.46 -29.29 23.47
C ARG A 524 11.28 -30.29 22.66
N VAL A 525 12.27 -30.92 23.30
CA VAL A 525 13.09 -32.03 22.79
C VAL A 525 13.24 -33.14 23.85
N ARG A 526 13.61 -34.36 23.44
CA ARG A 526 13.71 -35.52 24.36
C ARG A 526 15.03 -36.27 24.25
N LYS A 527 16.01 -35.94 25.09
CA LYS A 527 17.32 -36.60 25.07
C LYS A 527 17.40 -37.68 26.15
N ARG A 528 17.54 -38.95 25.77
CA ARG A 528 17.64 -40.11 26.70
C ARG A 528 16.53 -40.12 27.76
N ASP A 529 15.29 -39.94 27.32
CA ASP A 529 14.08 -39.87 28.17
C ASP A 529 14.01 -38.66 29.12
N VAL A 530 14.92 -37.69 29.00
CA VAL A 530 14.85 -36.39 29.67
C VAL A 530 14.18 -35.37 28.75
N VAL A 531 13.14 -34.69 29.25
CA VAL A 531 12.49 -33.57 28.57
C VAL A 531 13.34 -32.33 28.78
N ASN A 532 13.66 -31.64 27.70
CA ASN A 532 14.31 -30.33 27.73
C ASN A 532 13.56 -29.37 26.81
N HIS A 533 13.74 -28.08 27.02
CA HIS A 533 13.24 -27.01 26.15
C HIS A 533 14.41 -26.20 25.63
N VAL A 534 14.45 -25.95 24.31
CA VAL A 534 15.56 -25.28 23.63
C VAL A 534 15.05 -24.19 22.69
N ARG A 535 15.93 -23.29 22.25
CA ARG A 535 15.64 -22.36 21.17
C ARG A 535 15.31 -23.10 19.88
N GLY A 536 14.46 -22.51 19.05
CA GLY A 536 14.02 -23.18 17.83
C GLY A 536 15.15 -23.45 16.84
N SER A 537 16.18 -22.60 16.80
CA SER A 537 17.39 -22.76 15.99
C SER A 537 18.33 -23.88 16.46
N ALA A 538 18.25 -24.29 17.73
CA ALA A 538 19.08 -25.34 18.31
C ALA A 538 18.56 -26.76 18.03
N THR A 539 17.40 -26.90 17.37
CA THR A 539 16.79 -28.19 17.05
C THR A 539 16.13 -28.19 15.66
N PHE A 540 15.61 -29.35 15.28
CA PHE A 540 14.93 -29.57 14.01
C PHE A 540 13.63 -30.34 14.22
N LEU A 541 12.65 -30.06 13.36
CA LEU A 541 11.51 -30.97 13.20
C LEU A 541 11.99 -32.27 12.55
N PRO A 542 11.45 -33.44 12.95
CA PRO A 542 11.68 -34.71 12.28
C PRO A 542 11.45 -34.67 10.76
N SER A 543 12.22 -35.49 10.06
CA SER A 543 12.20 -35.63 8.59
C SER A 543 11.00 -36.41 8.07
N GLY A 544 10.64 -37.49 8.76
CA GLY A 544 9.45 -38.31 8.53
C GLY A 544 8.86 -38.81 9.85
N ARG A 545 7.64 -39.37 9.83
CA ARG A 545 7.04 -39.99 11.02
C ARG A 545 7.84 -41.18 11.58
N SER A 546 8.81 -41.69 10.82
CA SER A 546 9.74 -42.75 11.26
C SER A 546 11.03 -42.19 11.89
N ASP A 547 11.17 -40.88 12.03
CA ASP A 547 12.36 -40.23 12.56
C ASP A 547 12.35 -40.24 14.10
N THR A 548 13.16 -41.11 14.69
CA THR A 548 13.21 -41.33 16.15
C THR A 548 14.43 -40.69 16.82
N VAL A 549 15.04 -39.68 16.21
CA VAL A 549 16.24 -39.04 16.77
C VAL A 549 15.87 -38.20 18.00
N GLN A 550 16.48 -38.55 19.14
CA GLN A 550 16.18 -38.00 20.46
C GLN A 550 16.39 -36.47 20.57
N SER A 551 17.30 -35.86 19.81
CA SER A 551 17.56 -34.42 19.85
C SER A 551 16.64 -33.58 18.93
N ARG A 552 15.52 -34.13 18.47
CA ARG A 552 14.53 -33.46 17.62
C ARG A 552 13.23 -33.21 18.37
N VAL A 553 12.39 -32.35 17.79
CA VAL A 553 11.04 -32.11 18.31
C VAL A 553 10.22 -33.41 18.31
N PRO A 554 9.53 -33.76 19.41
CA PRO A 554 8.65 -34.92 19.47
C PRO A 554 7.68 -34.99 18.30
N ILE A 555 7.43 -36.20 17.81
CA ILE A 555 6.63 -36.45 16.61
C ILE A 555 5.21 -35.86 16.71
N ASP A 556 4.60 -35.94 17.89
CA ASP A 556 3.24 -35.46 18.15
C ASP A 556 3.13 -33.93 18.14
N LEU A 557 4.26 -33.22 18.32
CA LEU A 557 4.36 -31.77 18.23
C LEU A 557 4.81 -31.30 16.84
N ALA A 558 5.45 -32.16 16.06
CA ALA A 558 6.18 -31.79 14.84
C ALA A 558 5.46 -32.09 13.51
N TYR A 559 4.41 -32.92 13.52
CA TYR A 559 3.65 -33.29 12.33
C TYR A 559 2.28 -32.65 12.29
N PHE A 560 2.17 -31.61 11.47
CA PHE A 560 0.94 -30.85 11.25
C PHE A 560 0.65 -30.61 9.76
N GLU A 561 1.53 -31.06 8.85
CA GLU A 561 1.41 -30.83 7.40
C GLU A 561 0.30 -31.67 6.75
N ASP A 562 -0.03 -32.82 7.33
CA ASP A 562 -1.11 -33.73 6.88
C ASP A 562 -2.37 -33.64 7.77
N ASP A 563 -2.48 -32.59 8.61
CA ASP A 563 -3.63 -32.43 9.49
C ASP A 563 -4.88 -32.06 8.67
N GLU A 564 -6.02 -32.73 8.95
CA GLU A 564 -7.30 -32.42 8.31
C GLU A 564 -7.79 -31.00 8.70
N ASP A 565 -7.35 -30.50 9.86
CA ASP A 565 -7.58 -29.12 10.28
C ASP A 565 -6.50 -28.17 9.73
N ALA A 566 -6.84 -27.53 8.61
CA ALA A 566 -5.98 -26.54 7.96
C ALA A 566 -5.63 -25.34 8.86
N THR A 567 -6.49 -24.99 9.84
CA THR A 567 -6.23 -23.87 10.76
C THR A 567 -5.18 -24.25 11.77
N ARG A 568 -5.30 -25.44 12.36
CA ARG A 568 -4.30 -26.00 13.28
C ARG A 568 -2.93 -26.11 12.58
N SER A 569 -2.92 -26.65 11.37
CA SER A 569 -1.71 -26.76 10.54
C SER A 569 -1.03 -25.41 10.30
N ALA A 570 -1.81 -24.40 9.90
CA ALA A 570 -1.29 -23.06 9.64
C ALA A 570 -0.73 -22.38 10.90
N ASN A 571 -1.37 -22.55 12.05
CA ASN A 571 -0.91 -21.96 13.32
C ASN A 571 0.41 -22.59 13.78
N LEU A 572 0.53 -23.91 13.77
CA LEU A 572 1.79 -24.58 14.12
C LEU A 572 2.91 -24.23 13.15
N LYS A 573 2.60 -24.15 11.85
CA LYS A 573 3.56 -23.70 10.85
C LYS A 573 4.10 -22.32 11.17
N ALA A 574 3.22 -21.38 11.52
CA ALA A 574 3.60 -20.03 11.89
C ALA A 574 4.44 -20.01 13.17
N PHE A 575 4.06 -20.78 14.20
CA PHE A 575 4.85 -20.93 15.42
C PHE A 575 6.28 -21.38 15.12
N TYR A 576 6.47 -22.51 14.42
CA TYR A 576 7.80 -23.04 14.12
C TYR A 576 8.64 -22.12 13.22
N GLN A 577 7.99 -21.40 12.31
CA GLN A 577 8.65 -20.37 11.52
C GLN A 577 9.14 -19.20 12.39
N SER A 578 8.34 -18.77 13.37
CA SER A 578 8.69 -17.66 14.27
C SER A 578 9.74 -18.02 15.31
N VAL A 579 9.77 -19.25 15.84
CA VAL A 579 10.88 -19.72 16.71
C VAL A 579 12.13 -20.12 15.92
N GLY A 580 12.07 -20.15 14.58
CA GLY A 580 13.21 -20.48 13.73
C GLY A 580 13.53 -21.97 13.56
N THR A 581 12.63 -22.87 13.97
CA THR A 581 12.84 -24.33 13.82
C THR A 581 12.58 -24.79 12.38
N LYS A 582 13.57 -25.46 11.79
CA LYS A 582 13.50 -26.02 10.44
C LYS A 582 13.21 -27.51 10.46
N ARG A 583 12.64 -28.05 9.37
CA ARG A 583 12.51 -29.50 9.18
C ARG A 583 13.85 -30.13 8.81
N TRP A 584 14.11 -31.35 9.29
CA TRP A 584 15.33 -32.12 9.02
C TRP A 584 15.36 -32.71 7.60
N ASP A 585 15.28 -31.85 6.59
CA ASP A 585 15.30 -32.23 5.19
C ASP A 585 16.73 -32.28 4.60
N GLU A 586 16.84 -32.53 3.29
CA GLU A 586 18.13 -32.53 2.60
C GLU A 586 18.86 -31.19 2.68
N SER A 587 18.12 -30.07 2.75
CA SER A 587 18.69 -28.73 2.80
C SER A 587 19.30 -28.46 4.18
N ALA A 588 18.61 -28.83 5.26
CA ALA A 588 19.15 -28.76 6.61
C ALA A 588 20.40 -29.65 6.79
N ARG A 589 20.42 -30.83 6.16
CA ARG A 589 21.61 -31.71 6.14
C ARG A 589 22.78 -31.07 5.38
N ALA A 590 22.52 -30.43 4.25
CA ALA A 590 23.53 -29.72 3.49
C ALA A 590 24.08 -28.52 4.28
N GLU A 591 23.22 -27.73 4.94
CA GLU A 591 23.65 -26.63 5.83
C GLU A 591 24.53 -27.15 6.97
N GLN A 592 24.17 -28.26 7.63
CA GLN A 592 25.00 -28.86 8.68
C GLN A 592 26.36 -29.34 8.15
N ARG A 593 26.39 -30.02 6.99
CA ARG A 593 27.64 -30.49 6.37
C ARG A 593 28.54 -29.32 5.99
N LEU A 594 27.97 -28.22 5.49
CA LEU A 594 28.71 -27.03 5.08
C LEU A 594 29.50 -26.40 6.24
N GLU A 595 29.05 -26.56 7.48
CA GLU A 595 29.74 -26.02 8.64
C GLU A 595 31.14 -26.61 8.82
N ALA A 596 31.30 -27.91 8.57
CA ALA A 596 32.62 -28.56 8.57
C ALA A 596 33.56 -28.03 7.48
N TYR A 597 33.01 -27.40 6.44
CA TYR A 597 33.77 -26.82 5.34
C TYR A 597 34.18 -25.36 5.58
N ARG A 598 33.75 -24.74 6.68
CA ARG A 598 34.14 -23.37 7.05
C ARG A 598 35.53 -23.28 7.66
N ASP A 599 36.08 -24.39 8.15
CA ASP A 599 37.47 -24.47 8.59
C ASP A 599 38.41 -24.53 7.37
N PRO A 600 39.23 -23.50 7.13
CA PRO A 600 40.17 -23.46 6.00
C PRO A 600 41.42 -24.34 6.23
N GLU A 601 41.70 -24.78 7.47
CA GLU A 601 42.90 -25.58 7.81
C GLU A 601 42.67 -27.09 7.77
N ARG A 602 41.49 -27.54 7.35
CA ARG A 602 41.14 -28.97 7.33
C ARG A 602 42.07 -29.78 6.40
N ALA A 603 42.32 -31.04 6.78
CA ALA A 603 43.15 -31.94 5.99
C ALA A 603 42.59 -32.16 4.57
N ILE A 604 43.48 -32.43 3.60
CA ILE A 604 43.09 -32.82 2.25
C ILE A 604 42.59 -34.28 2.30
N PRO A 605 41.37 -34.56 1.84
CA PRO A 605 40.74 -35.87 2.02
C PRO A 605 41.38 -36.93 1.13
N ASP A 606 41.61 -38.12 1.68
CA ASP A 606 42.06 -39.31 0.94
C ASP A 606 41.12 -40.51 1.15
N GLY A 607 41.23 -41.54 0.29
CA GLY A 607 40.45 -42.78 0.39
C GLY A 607 38.94 -42.58 0.59
N ASP A 608 38.42 -43.04 1.73
CA ASP A 608 37.00 -42.94 2.09
C ASP A 608 36.57 -41.47 2.34
N GLU A 609 37.47 -40.62 2.84
CA GLU A 609 37.19 -39.20 3.07
C GLU A 609 36.98 -38.46 1.74
N LEU A 610 37.73 -38.84 0.68
CA LEU A 610 37.55 -38.28 -0.66
C LEU A 610 36.16 -38.66 -1.22
N THR A 611 35.73 -39.91 -1.00
CA THR A 611 34.41 -40.39 -1.41
C THR A 611 33.30 -39.61 -0.71
N GLN A 612 33.43 -39.38 0.60
CA GLN A 612 32.51 -38.57 1.39
C GLN A 612 32.49 -37.12 0.92
N HIS A 613 33.67 -36.54 0.64
CA HIS A 613 33.80 -35.18 0.13
C HIS A 613 33.05 -34.99 -1.21
N LEU A 614 33.21 -35.91 -2.17
CA LEU A 614 32.47 -35.86 -3.44
C LEU A 614 30.95 -36.03 -3.23
N ALA A 615 30.53 -36.85 -2.27
CA ALA A 615 29.11 -36.97 -1.91
C ALA A 615 28.54 -35.67 -1.31
N ASP A 616 29.35 -34.93 -0.55
CA ASP A 616 28.99 -33.63 0.02
C ASP A 616 28.92 -32.55 -1.05
N VAL A 617 29.87 -32.51 -2.00
CA VAL A 617 29.79 -31.59 -3.15
C VAL A 617 28.53 -31.84 -3.98
N ARG A 618 28.15 -33.11 -4.23
CA ARG A 618 26.87 -33.44 -4.88
C ARG A 618 25.66 -32.97 -4.06
N ALA A 619 25.74 -33.01 -2.73
CA ALA A 619 24.68 -32.50 -1.85
C ALA A 619 24.60 -30.96 -1.89
N PHE A 620 25.74 -30.26 -1.89
CA PHE A 620 25.81 -28.81 -2.03
C PHE A 620 25.29 -28.32 -3.38
N LEU A 621 25.59 -29.06 -4.46
CA LEU A 621 25.03 -28.79 -5.78
C LEU A 621 23.49 -28.86 -5.77
N ARG A 622 22.91 -29.94 -5.21
CA ARG A 622 21.45 -30.07 -5.08
C ARG A 622 20.84 -28.99 -4.19
N TYR A 623 21.53 -28.65 -3.10
CA TYR A 623 21.11 -27.58 -2.18
C TYR A 623 21.12 -26.21 -2.87
N ALA A 624 22.17 -25.89 -3.62
CA ALA A 624 22.27 -24.66 -4.43
C ALA A 624 21.16 -24.58 -5.48
N ALA A 625 20.84 -25.69 -6.14
CA ALA A 625 19.74 -25.76 -7.10
C ALA A 625 18.38 -25.41 -6.46
N LYS A 626 18.13 -25.85 -5.21
CA LYS A 626 16.90 -25.51 -4.46
C LYS A 626 16.86 -24.05 -4.01
N LEU A 627 18.00 -23.45 -3.66
CA LEU A 627 18.07 -22.05 -3.23
C LEU A 627 17.91 -21.03 -4.37
N GLY A 628 18.32 -21.41 -5.58
CA GLY A 628 18.48 -20.50 -6.71
C GLY A 628 19.81 -19.74 -6.68
N THR A 629 20.30 -19.33 -7.86
CA THR A 629 21.67 -18.85 -8.08
C THR A 629 22.12 -17.73 -7.15
N ALA A 630 21.30 -16.70 -6.93
CA ALA A 630 21.70 -15.54 -6.13
C ALA A 630 21.90 -15.88 -4.63
N VAL A 631 20.98 -16.65 -4.05
CA VAL A 631 21.04 -17.06 -2.64
C VAL A 631 22.14 -18.10 -2.43
N ALA A 632 22.29 -19.04 -3.37
CA ALA A 632 23.36 -20.03 -3.36
C ALA A 632 24.75 -19.35 -3.39
N ARG A 633 24.94 -18.36 -4.29
CA ARG A 633 26.19 -17.59 -4.35
C ARG A 633 26.49 -16.90 -3.02
N GLY A 634 25.52 -16.21 -2.42
CA GLY A 634 25.73 -15.53 -1.14
C GLY A 634 26.06 -16.45 0.04
N LYS A 635 25.63 -17.72 0.01
CA LYS A 635 25.89 -18.68 1.09
C LYS A 635 27.13 -19.55 0.87
N LEU A 636 27.47 -19.85 -0.39
CA LEU A 636 28.43 -20.90 -0.75
C LEU A 636 29.71 -20.36 -1.43
N ALA A 637 29.68 -19.17 -2.03
CA ALA A 637 30.79 -18.69 -2.86
C ALA A 637 32.09 -18.50 -2.07
N ASP A 638 31.99 -18.06 -0.82
CA ASP A 638 33.14 -17.79 0.08
C ASP A 638 33.52 -18.99 0.95
N VAL A 639 32.85 -20.13 0.79
CA VAL A 639 33.18 -21.34 1.56
C VAL A 639 34.29 -22.09 0.82
N PRO A 640 35.43 -22.40 1.47
CA PRO A 640 36.57 -23.07 0.83
C PRO A 640 36.27 -24.56 0.65
N MET A 641 35.31 -24.89 -0.23
CA MET A 641 34.79 -26.26 -0.39
C MET A 641 35.33 -27.02 -1.58
N PHE A 642 36.12 -26.38 -2.43
CA PHE A 642 36.71 -26.99 -3.60
C PHE A 642 38.20 -27.23 -3.41
N LEU A 643 38.75 -28.17 -4.17
CA LEU A 643 40.17 -28.47 -4.19
C LEU A 643 40.74 -27.94 -5.49
N ALA A 644 41.88 -27.25 -5.40
CA ALA A 644 42.68 -26.86 -6.54
C ALA A 644 44.01 -27.62 -6.57
N GLU A 645 44.51 -27.87 -7.76
CA GLU A 645 45.83 -28.47 -7.96
C GLU A 645 46.94 -27.41 -7.89
N GLN A 646 48.04 -27.75 -7.21
CA GLN A 646 49.20 -26.87 -7.06
C GLN A 646 50.35 -27.24 -8.00
N SER A 647 51.22 -26.27 -8.31
CA SER A 647 52.38 -26.43 -9.21
C SER A 647 53.38 -27.52 -8.79
N ARG A 648 53.43 -27.87 -7.50
CA ARG A 648 54.29 -28.94 -6.94
C ARG A 648 53.60 -30.29 -6.75
N GLY A 649 52.40 -30.49 -7.31
CA GLY A 649 51.65 -31.75 -7.24
C GLY A 649 50.83 -31.95 -5.95
N GLY A 650 50.69 -30.91 -5.12
CA GLY A 650 49.79 -30.88 -3.95
C GLY A 650 48.38 -30.40 -4.31
N GLN A 651 47.46 -30.49 -3.35
CA GLN A 651 46.13 -29.89 -3.44
C GLN A 651 45.91 -28.91 -2.29
N ARG A 652 45.04 -27.92 -2.51
CA ARG A 652 44.63 -26.97 -1.46
C ARG A 652 43.14 -26.70 -1.51
N TRP A 653 42.57 -26.34 -0.36
CA TRP A 653 41.21 -25.81 -0.29
C TRP A 653 41.16 -24.40 -0.88
N VAL A 654 40.11 -24.17 -1.65
CA VAL A 654 39.80 -22.93 -2.36
C VAL A 654 38.30 -22.71 -2.38
N THR A 655 37.93 -21.43 -2.37
CA THR A 655 36.54 -21.00 -2.60
C THR A 655 36.20 -21.07 -4.10
N ALA A 656 34.92 -20.97 -4.46
CA ALA A 656 34.56 -20.90 -5.87
C ALA A 656 35.15 -19.64 -6.55
N LEU A 657 35.17 -18.50 -5.85
CA LEU A 657 35.69 -17.22 -6.37
C LEU A 657 37.19 -17.23 -6.65
N GLU A 658 37.93 -18.07 -5.94
CA GLU A 658 39.37 -18.26 -6.11
C GLU A 658 39.69 -19.26 -7.23
N THR A 659 38.70 -19.82 -7.92
CA THR A 659 38.92 -20.87 -8.92
C THR A 659 38.63 -20.45 -10.35
N PHE A 660 39.28 -21.15 -11.28
CA PHE A 660 38.91 -21.18 -12.68
C PHE A 660 38.76 -22.62 -13.19
N VAL A 661 37.93 -22.77 -14.22
CA VAL A 661 37.68 -24.03 -14.91
C VAL A 661 38.39 -24.01 -16.27
N ASP A 662 39.13 -25.07 -16.55
CA ASP A 662 39.79 -25.32 -17.83
C ASP A 662 39.93 -26.85 -18.03
N LEU A 663 40.77 -27.31 -18.96
CA LEU A 663 41.03 -28.73 -19.17
C LEU A 663 41.40 -29.42 -17.84
N PRO A 664 40.80 -30.59 -17.52
CA PRO A 664 40.03 -31.48 -18.42
C PRO A 664 38.51 -31.22 -18.51
N PHE A 665 37.97 -30.18 -17.85
CA PHE A 665 36.53 -29.93 -17.82
C PHE A 665 36.02 -29.32 -19.12
N GLU A 666 36.57 -28.16 -19.49
CA GLU A 666 36.25 -27.41 -20.70
C GLU A 666 37.53 -26.75 -21.21
N ASP A 667 37.68 -26.61 -22.52
CA ASP A 667 38.84 -25.95 -23.13
C ASP A 667 38.61 -24.42 -23.13
N THR A 668 38.99 -23.76 -22.02
CA THR A 668 38.77 -22.32 -21.83
C THR A 668 40.03 -21.49 -22.09
N GLY A 669 41.20 -22.14 -22.13
CA GLY A 669 42.51 -21.52 -22.30
C GLY A 669 43.01 -20.77 -21.05
N LEU A 670 42.23 -20.74 -19.97
CA LEU A 670 42.54 -19.97 -18.75
C LEU A 670 43.81 -20.45 -18.04
N SER A 671 44.24 -21.70 -18.21
CA SER A 671 45.50 -22.21 -17.67
C SER A 671 46.73 -21.55 -18.32
N GLY A 672 46.62 -21.09 -19.56
CA GLY A 672 47.65 -20.30 -20.22
C GLY A 672 47.73 -18.88 -19.66
N LEU A 673 46.58 -18.29 -19.35
CA LEU A 673 46.49 -16.95 -18.75
C LEU A 673 46.93 -16.94 -17.28
N TYR A 674 46.55 -17.96 -16.52
CA TYR A 674 46.86 -18.13 -15.10
C TYR A 674 47.80 -19.34 -14.92
N PRO A 675 49.07 -19.24 -15.37
CA PRO A 675 49.99 -20.36 -15.31
C PRO A 675 50.32 -20.71 -13.86
N ARG A 676 50.44 -22.01 -13.58
CA ARG A 676 50.83 -22.57 -12.28
C ARG A 676 52.32 -22.32 -12.03
N VAL A 677 52.70 -21.08 -11.72
CA VAL A 677 54.08 -20.68 -11.47
C VAL A 677 54.33 -20.53 -9.97
N PRO A 678 55.35 -21.22 -9.41
CA PRO A 678 55.73 -21.02 -8.01
C PRO A 678 56.32 -19.61 -7.81
N LEU A 679 55.61 -18.74 -7.08
CA LEU A 679 56.11 -17.43 -6.67
C LEU A 679 56.95 -17.56 -5.39
N PHE A 680 58.17 -17.03 -5.40
CA PHE A 680 59.07 -17.03 -4.25
C PHE A 680 58.98 -15.70 -3.49
N TRP A 681 58.87 -15.76 -2.17
CA TRP A 681 58.93 -14.58 -1.30
C TRP A 681 60.28 -13.85 -1.46
N ASP A 682 60.25 -12.53 -1.72
CA ASP A 682 61.44 -11.72 -2.03
C ASP A 682 61.99 -10.87 -0.87
N GLY A 683 61.42 -10.97 0.34
CA GLY A 683 61.92 -10.21 1.50
C GLY A 683 61.81 -10.93 2.83
N GLY A 684 62.94 -11.25 3.48
CA GLY A 684 62.99 -11.79 4.85
C GLY A 684 63.80 -13.08 5.01
N SER A 685 63.91 -13.61 6.23
CA SER A 685 64.77 -14.76 6.59
C SER A 685 64.35 -16.12 5.99
N ARG A 686 63.26 -16.15 5.22
CA ARG A 686 62.71 -17.34 4.52
C ARG A 686 62.55 -17.12 3.01
N ALA A 687 63.29 -16.15 2.44
CA ALA A 687 63.31 -15.92 1.00
C ALA A 687 63.76 -17.19 0.24
N GLY A 688 62.92 -17.67 -0.68
CA GLY A 688 63.16 -18.87 -1.48
C GLY A 688 62.64 -20.20 -0.93
N GLU A 689 62.11 -20.25 0.30
CA GLU A 689 61.60 -21.51 0.91
C GLU A 689 60.12 -21.79 0.60
N TYR A 690 59.31 -20.76 0.38
CA TYR A 690 57.87 -20.89 0.11
C TYR A 690 57.55 -20.50 -1.33
N ALA A 691 57.04 -21.47 -2.09
CA ALA A 691 56.40 -21.26 -3.38
C ALA A 691 54.89 -21.26 -3.17
N TYR A 692 54.20 -20.18 -3.53
CA TYR A 692 52.73 -20.17 -3.61
C TYR A 692 52.30 -19.90 -5.05
N ASP A 693 51.20 -20.54 -5.44
CA ASP A 693 50.57 -20.30 -6.74
C ASP A 693 49.72 -19.02 -6.65
N ALA A 694 49.67 -18.22 -7.70
CA ALA A 694 48.86 -17.01 -7.75
C ALA A 694 47.38 -17.35 -8.02
N GLU A 695 46.46 -16.70 -7.30
CA GLU A 695 45.02 -16.75 -7.59
C GLU A 695 44.71 -16.11 -8.95
N PRO A 696 43.71 -16.60 -9.70
CA PRO A 696 42.85 -17.75 -9.42
C PRO A 696 43.52 -19.12 -9.69
N TYR A 697 43.01 -20.18 -9.07
CA TYR A 697 43.53 -21.56 -9.11
C TYR A 697 42.72 -22.49 -10.02
N ALA A 698 43.39 -23.46 -10.67
CA ALA A 698 42.72 -24.47 -11.49
C ALA A 698 41.95 -25.48 -10.61
N LEU A 699 40.66 -25.66 -10.89
CA LEU A 699 39.83 -26.67 -10.23
C LEU A 699 40.44 -28.08 -10.41
N ALA A 700 40.54 -28.86 -9.34
CA ALA A 700 41.16 -30.19 -9.40
C ALA A 700 40.35 -31.19 -10.23
N GLY A 701 41.02 -32.05 -11.00
CA GLY A 701 40.35 -33.01 -11.91
C GLY A 701 39.45 -34.05 -11.23
N ILE A 702 39.54 -34.22 -9.91
CA ILE A 702 38.70 -35.14 -9.12
C ILE A 702 37.20 -34.87 -9.26
N TYR A 703 36.80 -33.64 -9.60
CA TYR A 703 35.39 -33.27 -9.73
C TYR A 703 34.76 -33.69 -11.06
N LEU A 704 35.52 -34.29 -11.99
CA LEU A 704 34.96 -34.82 -13.25
C LEU A 704 33.85 -35.87 -13.00
N GLU A 705 33.86 -36.56 -11.86
CA GLU A 705 32.83 -37.52 -11.46
C GLU A 705 31.55 -36.88 -10.88
N VAL A 706 31.49 -35.55 -10.81
CA VAL A 706 30.35 -34.77 -10.31
C VAL A 706 29.65 -34.12 -11.50
N GLU A 707 28.57 -34.74 -11.95
CA GLU A 707 27.72 -34.21 -13.02
C GLU A 707 27.19 -32.81 -12.66
N GLY A 708 27.34 -31.85 -13.57
CA GLY A 708 26.92 -30.46 -13.38
C GLY A 708 27.87 -29.60 -12.53
N VAL A 709 29.09 -30.07 -12.22
CA VAL A 709 30.03 -29.31 -11.37
C VAL A 709 30.45 -27.97 -11.99
N VAL A 710 30.67 -27.90 -13.30
CA VAL A 710 31.11 -26.68 -14.00
C VAL A 710 30.06 -25.57 -13.86
N ASP A 711 28.80 -25.88 -14.16
CA ASP A 711 27.68 -24.96 -13.95
C ASP A 711 27.55 -24.55 -12.49
N PHE A 712 27.76 -25.49 -11.56
CA PHE A 712 27.67 -25.22 -10.13
C PHE A 712 28.76 -24.24 -9.67
N VAL A 713 30.04 -24.50 -9.94
CA VAL A 713 31.13 -23.60 -9.54
C VAL A 713 31.05 -22.25 -10.26
N GLY A 714 30.65 -22.24 -11.54
CA GLY A 714 30.41 -21.01 -12.30
C GLY A 714 29.27 -20.18 -11.70
N SER A 715 28.18 -20.82 -11.27
CA SER A 715 27.07 -20.13 -10.58
C SER A 715 27.48 -19.48 -9.27
N LEU A 716 28.49 -20.03 -8.59
CA LEU A 716 29.09 -19.48 -7.37
C LEU A 716 30.15 -18.40 -7.66
N GLY A 717 30.63 -18.29 -8.90
CA GLY A 717 31.51 -17.21 -9.37
C GLY A 717 32.94 -17.64 -9.72
N ALA A 718 33.18 -18.93 -9.93
CA ALA A 718 34.41 -19.41 -10.56
C ALA A 718 34.52 -18.86 -11.99
N LYS A 719 35.75 -18.60 -12.45
CA LYS A 719 36.00 -18.17 -13.83
C LYS A 719 35.87 -19.37 -14.78
N THR A 720 34.82 -19.40 -15.59
CA THR A 720 34.59 -20.46 -16.60
C THR A 720 34.92 -20.01 -18.03
N GLY A 721 35.50 -18.83 -18.19
CA GLY A 721 35.94 -18.29 -19.48
C GLY A 721 36.40 -16.84 -19.36
N ILE A 722 36.64 -16.20 -20.50
CA ILE A 722 36.98 -14.77 -20.54
C ILE A 722 35.71 -13.94 -20.29
N GLU A 723 35.73 -13.11 -19.25
CA GLU A 723 34.59 -12.31 -18.85
C GLU A 723 34.83 -10.80 -19.02
N ILE A 724 33.81 -10.11 -19.54
CA ILE A 724 33.79 -8.64 -19.52
C ILE A 724 33.24 -8.16 -18.18
N THR A 725 34.14 -7.65 -17.36
CA THR A 725 33.88 -7.16 -16.00
C THR A 725 33.66 -5.65 -15.96
N LYS A 726 33.14 -5.13 -14.85
CA LYS A 726 32.98 -3.69 -14.64
C LYS A 726 34.33 -3.05 -14.36
N ALA A 727 34.64 -1.98 -15.07
CA ALA A 727 35.82 -1.16 -14.84
C ALA A 727 35.48 0.08 -14.01
N ASN A 728 36.47 0.62 -13.31
CA ASN A 728 36.33 1.91 -12.68
C ASN A 728 36.30 3.01 -13.75
N VAL A 729 35.13 3.63 -13.95
CA VAL A 729 34.91 4.71 -14.91
C VAL A 729 35.82 5.91 -14.69
N THR A 730 36.31 6.16 -13.47
CA THR A 730 37.22 7.29 -13.20
C THR A 730 38.63 7.05 -13.73
N ARG A 731 38.97 5.82 -14.14
CA ARG A 731 40.24 5.48 -14.83
C ARG A 731 40.15 5.66 -16.34
N ASN A 732 38.95 5.96 -16.87
CA ASN A 732 38.79 6.24 -18.29
C ASN A 732 39.51 7.54 -18.65
N VAL A 733 40.29 7.54 -19.73
CA VAL A 733 41.09 8.71 -20.12
C VAL A 733 40.24 9.91 -20.56
N ASP A 734 39.00 9.67 -20.99
CA ASP A 734 38.06 10.74 -21.34
C ASP A 734 37.26 11.24 -20.12
N PHE A 735 37.45 10.63 -18.94
CA PHE A 735 36.77 11.04 -17.72
C PHE A 735 37.35 12.35 -17.16
N SER A 736 36.47 13.31 -16.86
CA SER A 736 36.85 14.54 -16.16
C SER A 736 36.50 14.49 -14.68
N THR A 737 37.48 14.78 -13.81
CA THR A 737 37.27 14.89 -12.36
C THR A 737 36.25 15.97 -11.98
N SER A 738 36.06 16.98 -12.83
CA SER A 738 35.06 18.04 -12.66
C SER A 738 33.62 17.52 -12.64
N TRP A 739 33.35 16.35 -13.21
CA TRP A 739 32.01 15.75 -13.27
C TRP A 739 31.52 15.23 -11.92
N ARG A 740 32.41 15.04 -10.93
CA ARG A 740 32.07 14.50 -9.60
C ARG A 740 31.36 15.49 -8.67
N TYR A 741 31.06 16.70 -9.15
CA TYR A 741 30.39 17.71 -8.35
C TYR A 741 28.97 17.27 -7.94
N ARG A 742 28.69 17.26 -6.62
CA ARG A 742 27.41 16.82 -6.01
C ARG A 742 27.03 15.36 -6.30
N GLU A 743 28.03 14.49 -6.25
CA GLU A 743 27.83 13.05 -6.34
C GLU A 743 27.02 12.51 -5.14
N SER A 744 25.99 11.71 -5.40
CA SER A 744 25.14 11.08 -4.37
C SER A 744 25.11 9.55 -4.49
N SER A 745 24.38 8.89 -3.60
CA SER A 745 24.14 7.43 -3.67
C SER A 745 23.40 7.00 -4.96
N LEU A 746 22.77 7.93 -5.68
CA LEU A 746 22.08 7.69 -6.95
C LEU A 746 22.96 7.89 -8.20
N ALA A 747 24.27 8.02 -8.02
CA ALA A 747 25.20 8.20 -9.14
C ALA A 747 25.23 6.97 -10.06
N GLN A 748 25.19 7.18 -11.38
CA GLN A 748 25.41 6.13 -12.38
C GLN A 748 26.88 6.08 -12.77
N ARG A 749 27.51 4.92 -12.58
CA ARG A 749 28.92 4.66 -12.92
C ARG A 749 29.01 3.32 -13.65
N SER A 750 29.27 3.36 -14.95
CA SER A 750 29.46 2.13 -15.72
C SER A 750 30.60 2.30 -16.71
N ASP A 751 31.58 1.41 -16.62
CA ASP A 751 32.63 1.21 -17.61
C ASP A 751 32.95 -0.29 -17.63
N TRP A 752 33.66 -0.76 -18.64
CA TRP A 752 33.86 -2.18 -18.92
C TRP A 752 35.31 -2.47 -19.27
N ASN A 753 35.81 -3.62 -18.84
CA ASN A 753 37.14 -4.13 -19.19
C ASN A 753 37.12 -5.66 -19.26
N ILE A 754 38.14 -6.25 -19.87
CA ILE A 754 38.48 -7.67 -19.72
C ILE A 754 39.74 -7.73 -18.84
N ASP A 755 39.70 -8.58 -17.83
CA ASP A 755 40.84 -8.78 -16.94
C ASP A 755 42.02 -9.34 -17.74
N ARG A 756 43.22 -8.76 -17.57
CA ARG A 756 44.45 -9.13 -18.29
C ARG A 756 44.31 -9.16 -19.84
N LEU A 757 43.48 -8.29 -20.40
CA LEU A 757 43.27 -8.22 -21.86
C LEU A 757 44.57 -8.04 -22.66
N ASP A 758 45.49 -7.22 -22.17
CA ASP A 758 46.77 -6.99 -22.85
C ASP A 758 47.62 -8.27 -22.88
N ASP A 759 47.64 -9.05 -21.79
CA ASP A 759 48.35 -10.33 -21.72
C ASP A 759 47.76 -11.37 -22.67
N ILE A 760 46.42 -11.44 -22.78
CA ILE A 760 45.72 -12.34 -23.71
C ILE A 760 46.14 -12.06 -25.16
N ILE A 761 46.23 -10.78 -25.54
CA ILE A 761 46.61 -10.37 -26.89
C ILE A 761 48.10 -10.63 -27.12
N GLU A 762 48.97 -10.33 -26.14
CA GLU A 762 50.42 -10.50 -26.24
C GLU A 762 50.83 -11.98 -26.30
N MET A 763 50.14 -12.87 -25.59
CA MET A 763 50.41 -14.31 -25.61
C MET A 763 50.22 -14.91 -27.00
N GLY A 764 49.32 -14.36 -27.83
CA GLY A 764 49.07 -14.84 -29.19
C GLY A 764 48.54 -16.27 -29.28
N ASP A 765 48.07 -16.83 -28.16
CA ASP A 765 47.56 -18.20 -28.08
C ASP A 765 46.21 -18.32 -28.79
N HIS A 766 46.09 -19.31 -29.67
CA HIS A 766 44.93 -19.47 -30.54
C HIS A 766 43.63 -19.69 -29.75
N ASP A 767 43.68 -20.49 -28.68
CA ASP A 767 42.50 -20.85 -27.90
C ASP A 767 42.05 -19.69 -27.00
N LEU A 768 42.99 -18.95 -26.41
CA LEU A 768 42.70 -17.70 -25.69
C LEU A 768 42.12 -16.61 -26.60
N LEU A 769 42.62 -16.46 -27.83
CA LEU A 769 42.09 -15.50 -28.80
C LEU A 769 40.70 -15.90 -29.30
N ARG A 770 40.43 -17.20 -29.47
CA ARG A 770 39.09 -17.75 -29.77
C ARG A 770 38.12 -17.51 -28.61
N ALA A 771 38.56 -17.71 -27.37
CA ALA A 771 37.76 -17.42 -26.18
C ALA A 771 37.47 -15.92 -26.03
N LEU A 772 38.46 -15.06 -26.32
CA LEU A 772 38.30 -13.60 -26.34
C LEU A 772 37.29 -13.17 -27.41
N TRP A 773 37.39 -13.75 -28.61
CA TRP A 773 36.44 -13.55 -29.69
C TRP A 773 35.02 -13.92 -29.27
N SER A 774 34.83 -15.11 -28.72
CA SER A 774 33.52 -15.58 -28.26
C SER A 774 32.92 -14.65 -27.18
N ALA A 775 33.73 -14.20 -26.22
CA ALA A 775 33.31 -13.27 -25.17
C ALA A 775 32.86 -11.90 -25.74
N VAL A 776 33.59 -11.36 -26.71
CA VAL A 776 33.27 -10.08 -27.36
C VAL A 776 32.08 -10.22 -28.30
N VAL A 777 31.96 -11.33 -29.03
CA VAL A 777 30.88 -11.56 -29.98
C VAL A 777 29.52 -11.67 -29.30
N VAL A 778 29.44 -12.35 -28.16
CA VAL A 778 28.19 -12.49 -27.39
C VAL A 778 27.84 -11.21 -26.61
N ALA A 779 28.82 -10.36 -26.32
CA ALA A 779 28.62 -9.15 -25.55
C ALA A 779 27.68 -8.14 -26.26
N PRO A 780 26.79 -7.45 -25.52
CA PRO A 780 25.92 -6.46 -26.12
C PRO A 780 26.69 -5.19 -26.51
N ALA A 781 26.29 -4.58 -27.62
CA ALA A 781 26.83 -3.31 -28.13
C ALA A 781 26.93 -2.17 -27.10
N LEU A 782 26.07 -2.16 -26.08
CA LEU A 782 26.09 -1.18 -24.99
C LEU A 782 27.41 -1.21 -24.18
N LYS A 783 28.10 -2.36 -24.12
CA LYS A 783 29.40 -2.45 -23.44
C LYS A 783 30.51 -1.67 -24.14
N ALA A 784 30.28 -1.16 -25.35
CA ALA A 784 31.20 -0.24 -26.02
C ALA A 784 31.25 1.14 -25.36
N VAL A 785 30.22 1.49 -24.57
CA VAL A 785 30.01 2.83 -24.03
C VAL A 785 30.14 2.81 -22.51
N ALA A 786 30.94 3.73 -21.98
CA ALA A 786 30.99 4.04 -20.56
C ALA A 786 30.13 5.28 -20.25
N VAL A 787 29.55 5.30 -19.05
CA VAL A 787 28.58 6.32 -18.61
C VAL A 787 28.94 6.79 -17.21
N TYR A 788 28.93 8.11 -17.03
CA TYR A 788 29.04 8.74 -15.72
C TYR A 788 27.96 9.80 -15.52
N GLN A 789 27.26 9.75 -14.39
CA GLN A 789 26.30 10.76 -13.97
C GLN A 789 26.30 10.87 -12.44
N ALA A 790 26.61 12.06 -11.91
CA ALA A 790 26.79 12.27 -10.47
C ALA A 790 25.50 12.09 -9.63
N ASN A 791 24.34 12.43 -10.20
CA ASN A 791 23.00 12.16 -9.66
C ASN A 791 21.94 12.35 -10.77
N ALA A 792 20.68 12.01 -10.49
CA ALA A 792 19.60 12.04 -11.48
C ALA A 792 19.31 13.42 -12.12
N SER A 793 19.75 14.53 -11.50
CA SER A 793 19.52 15.90 -11.98
C SER A 793 20.68 16.52 -12.76
N VAL A 794 21.85 15.86 -12.80
CA VAL A 794 23.06 16.34 -13.49
C VAL A 794 23.17 15.72 -14.88
N GLN A 795 23.85 16.39 -15.82
CA GLN A 795 24.09 15.89 -17.18
C GLN A 795 24.73 14.49 -17.17
N ARG A 796 24.23 13.61 -18.05
CA ARG A 796 24.78 12.27 -18.28
C ARG A 796 25.92 12.34 -19.29
N HIS A 797 27.13 11.98 -18.87
CA HIS A 797 28.31 11.94 -19.73
C HIS A 797 28.49 10.52 -20.30
N GLN A 798 28.72 10.43 -21.61
CA GLN A 798 29.02 9.18 -22.31
C GLN A 798 30.42 9.25 -22.93
N MET A 799 31.17 8.16 -22.84
CA MET A 799 32.52 8.03 -23.39
C MET A 799 32.70 6.62 -23.96
N ALA A 800 33.74 6.40 -24.78
CA ALA A 800 34.11 5.05 -25.18
C ALA A 800 34.58 4.26 -23.95
N SER A 801 34.07 3.05 -23.76
CA SER A 801 34.52 2.18 -22.65
C SER A 801 36.01 1.87 -22.78
N GLN A 802 36.67 1.61 -21.65
CA GLN A 802 38.08 1.19 -21.64
C GLN A 802 38.28 -0.06 -22.53
N LEU A 803 37.38 -1.04 -22.44
CA LEU A 803 37.33 -2.21 -23.30
C LEU A 803 37.30 -1.87 -24.80
N ALA A 804 36.34 -1.04 -25.24
CA ALA A 804 36.18 -0.72 -26.66
C ALA A 804 37.39 0.02 -27.20
N ARG A 805 38.03 0.88 -26.40
CA ARG A 805 39.24 1.59 -26.80
C ARG A 805 40.37 0.61 -27.11
N THR A 806 40.69 -0.27 -26.16
CA THR A 806 41.76 -1.27 -26.34
C THR A 806 41.48 -2.20 -27.52
N LEU A 807 40.26 -2.73 -27.64
CA LEU A 807 39.89 -3.63 -28.74
C LEU A 807 39.81 -2.96 -30.12
N THR A 808 39.73 -1.62 -30.18
CA THR A 808 39.73 -0.86 -31.45
C THR A 808 41.15 -0.42 -31.85
N SER A 809 42.05 -0.25 -30.88
CA SER A 809 43.41 0.25 -31.14
C SER A 809 44.44 -0.86 -31.35
N THR A 810 44.17 -2.07 -30.89
CA THR A 810 45.14 -3.17 -30.83
C THR A 810 44.68 -4.33 -31.72
N PRO A 811 45.51 -4.91 -32.61
CA PRO A 811 45.14 -6.11 -33.37
C PRO A 811 44.95 -7.32 -32.45
N TRP A 812 43.80 -7.99 -32.53
CA TRP A 812 43.46 -9.14 -31.68
C TRP A 812 42.57 -10.19 -32.37
N VAL A 813 42.03 -9.90 -33.56
CA VAL A 813 41.18 -10.85 -34.30
C VAL A 813 42.06 -11.65 -35.24
N LEU A 814 42.07 -12.97 -35.10
CA LEU A 814 42.75 -13.86 -36.05
C LEU A 814 41.90 -13.99 -37.32
N ASN A 815 42.54 -13.79 -38.49
CA ASN A 815 41.94 -14.18 -39.75
C ASN A 815 42.21 -15.67 -40.06
N ARG A 816 41.60 -16.20 -41.12
CA ARG A 816 41.78 -17.57 -41.60
C ARG A 816 43.24 -17.93 -41.91
N ASP A 817 44.08 -16.95 -42.23
CA ASP A 817 45.50 -17.14 -42.53
C ASP A 817 46.39 -17.16 -41.26
N GLY A 818 45.81 -16.94 -40.08
CA GLY A 818 46.51 -16.93 -38.80
C GLY A 818 47.14 -15.58 -38.43
N ASP A 819 46.85 -14.50 -39.16
CA ASP A 819 47.32 -13.16 -38.87
C ASP A 819 46.40 -12.43 -37.87
N LEU A 820 47.00 -11.76 -36.88
CA LEU A 820 46.30 -10.82 -36.01
C LEU A 820 45.97 -9.51 -36.74
N LYS A 821 44.69 -9.15 -36.77
CA LYS A 821 44.18 -7.95 -37.41
C LYS A 821 43.29 -7.15 -36.46
N LEU A 822 43.02 -5.90 -36.82
CA LEU A 822 41.98 -5.11 -36.14
C LEU A 822 40.58 -5.64 -36.53
N PRO A 823 39.57 -5.54 -35.65
CA PRO A 823 38.20 -5.95 -35.99
C PRO A 823 37.69 -5.34 -37.29
N ARG A 824 37.99 -4.06 -37.55
CA ARG A 824 37.57 -3.37 -38.79
C ARG A 824 38.14 -3.97 -40.07
N GLU A 825 39.27 -4.68 -39.98
CA GLU A 825 40.03 -5.22 -41.09
C GLU A 825 39.60 -6.64 -41.48
N VAL A 826 38.79 -7.32 -40.66
CA VAL A 826 38.39 -8.71 -40.90
C VAL A 826 36.90 -8.74 -41.27
N SER A 827 36.56 -9.42 -42.37
CA SER A 827 35.17 -9.75 -42.72
C SER A 827 34.75 -11.11 -42.17
N VAL A 828 33.44 -11.37 -42.11
CA VAL A 828 32.90 -12.66 -41.61
C VAL A 828 33.48 -13.85 -42.38
N GLU A 829 33.73 -13.69 -43.69
CA GLU A 829 34.25 -14.74 -44.56
C GLU A 829 35.76 -14.96 -44.44
N GLU A 830 36.46 -14.04 -43.76
CA GLU A 830 37.89 -14.12 -43.45
C GLU A 830 38.15 -14.65 -42.03
N LEU A 831 37.10 -14.98 -41.26
CA LEU A 831 37.24 -15.63 -39.95
C LEU A 831 37.56 -17.13 -40.12
N PRO A 832 38.24 -17.75 -39.14
CA PRO A 832 38.37 -19.20 -39.08
C PRO A 832 37.00 -19.90 -39.03
N ASP A 833 36.89 -21.09 -39.64
CA ASP A 833 35.60 -21.77 -39.84
C ASP A 833 34.97 -22.28 -38.53
N ASP A 834 35.77 -22.47 -37.48
CA ASP A 834 35.34 -22.88 -36.13
C ASP A 834 35.00 -21.69 -35.21
N TRP A 835 35.19 -20.44 -35.66
CA TRP A 835 34.91 -19.25 -34.86
C TRP A 835 33.46 -18.79 -34.97
N GLN A 836 32.91 -18.29 -33.87
CA GLN A 836 31.51 -17.84 -33.80
C GLN A 836 31.23 -16.64 -34.73
N VAL A 837 30.18 -16.73 -35.55
CA VAL A 837 29.76 -15.62 -36.43
C VAL A 837 29.03 -14.53 -35.61
N PRO A 838 29.41 -13.25 -35.72
CA PRO A 838 28.82 -12.19 -34.91
C PRO A 838 27.40 -11.81 -35.36
N GLN A 839 26.51 -11.61 -34.38
CA GLN A 839 25.17 -11.07 -34.60
C GLN A 839 25.19 -9.54 -34.65
N GLN A 840 24.23 -8.91 -35.32
CA GLN A 840 24.17 -7.44 -35.50
C GLN A 840 24.14 -6.64 -34.17
N THR A 841 23.71 -7.26 -33.07
CA THR A 841 23.66 -6.67 -31.72
C THR A 841 24.98 -6.79 -30.94
N SER A 842 25.96 -7.50 -31.51
CA SER A 842 27.26 -7.77 -30.92
C SER A 842 28.09 -6.50 -30.70
N LEU A 843 28.90 -6.52 -29.64
CA LEU A 843 29.90 -5.50 -29.33
C LEU A 843 30.85 -5.28 -30.51
N VAL A 844 31.24 -6.33 -31.24
CA VAL A 844 32.24 -6.23 -32.31
C VAL A 844 31.84 -5.24 -33.40
N TYR A 845 30.55 -5.10 -33.71
CA TYR A 845 30.07 -4.12 -34.70
C TYR A 845 30.15 -2.67 -34.21
N LYS A 846 30.20 -2.41 -32.91
CA LYS A 846 30.53 -1.09 -32.36
C LYS A 846 32.02 -0.78 -32.40
N LEU A 847 32.86 -1.78 -32.68
CA LEU A 847 34.29 -1.67 -32.93
C LEU A 847 34.60 -1.58 -34.44
N ASP A 848 33.60 -1.17 -35.24
CA ASP A 848 33.67 -1.06 -36.71
C ASP A 848 34.01 -2.36 -37.45
N PHE A 849 33.65 -3.53 -36.91
CA PHE A 849 33.94 -4.83 -37.51
C PHE A 849 33.61 -4.90 -39.01
N GLY A 850 34.59 -5.34 -39.81
CA GLY A 850 34.47 -5.49 -41.26
C GLY A 850 34.29 -4.18 -42.06
N ALA A 851 34.39 -3.00 -41.45
CA ALA A 851 34.23 -1.73 -42.16
C ALA A 851 35.28 -1.50 -43.26
N ASP A 852 36.55 -1.86 -43.02
CA ASP A 852 37.62 -1.76 -44.03
C ASP A 852 37.56 -2.91 -45.04
N ALA A 853 37.15 -4.10 -44.63
CA ALA A 853 36.90 -5.22 -45.54
C ALA A 853 35.73 -4.92 -46.51
N GLY A 854 34.66 -4.29 -46.02
CA GLY A 854 33.53 -3.81 -46.81
C GLY A 854 33.91 -2.71 -47.81
N ARG A 855 34.73 -1.73 -47.36
CA ARG A 855 35.31 -0.71 -48.25
C ARG A 855 36.19 -1.32 -49.34
N ARG A 856 37.02 -2.32 -49.01
CA ARG A 856 37.86 -3.05 -49.98
C ARG A 856 37.00 -3.78 -51.03
N ARG A 857 35.95 -4.49 -50.62
CA ARG A 857 35.01 -5.16 -51.54
C ARG A 857 34.24 -4.19 -52.43
N GLN A 858 33.73 -3.08 -51.90
CA GLN A 858 33.06 -2.06 -52.73
C GLN A 858 34.01 -1.43 -53.75
N LYS A 859 35.27 -1.22 -53.37
CA LYS A 859 36.31 -0.66 -54.25
C LYS A 859 36.73 -1.65 -55.35
N GLN A 860 36.85 -2.94 -55.04
CA GLN A 860 37.08 -3.99 -56.05
C GLN A 860 35.88 -4.15 -56.97
N LYS A 861 34.66 -4.25 -56.42
CA LYS A 861 33.42 -4.41 -57.20
C LYS A 861 33.20 -3.23 -58.14
N GLY A 862 33.41 -2.00 -57.66
CA GLY A 862 33.33 -0.78 -58.49
C GLY A 862 34.43 -0.68 -59.56
N VAL A 863 35.58 -1.34 -59.39
CA VAL A 863 36.62 -1.43 -60.43
C VAL A 863 36.26 -2.49 -61.48
N THR A 864 35.75 -3.66 -61.08
CA THR A 864 35.26 -4.69 -62.01
C THR A 864 34.02 -4.26 -62.79
N ASP A 865 33.08 -3.55 -62.15
CA ASP A 865 31.88 -3.05 -62.83
C ASP A 865 32.25 -1.95 -63.85
N PHE A 866 33.21 -1.07 -63.51
CA PHE A 866 33.75 -0.04 -64.41
C PHE A 866 34.48 -0.64 -65.64
N LEU A 867 35.30 -1.68 -65.44
CA LEU A 867 36.03 -2.35 -66.54
C LEU A 867 35.06 -3.05 -67.51
N ARG A 868 33.96 -3.60 -67.00
CA ARG A 868 32.94 -4.30 -67.77
C ARG A 868 32.01 -3.35 -68.55
N GLU A 869 31.68 -2.20 -67.98
CA GLU A 869 30.85 -1.18 -68.64
C GLU A 869 31.58 -0.43 -69.76
N GLU A 870 32.90 -0.24 -69.63
CA GLU A 870 33.74 0.44 -70.63
C GLU A 870 34.40 -0.52 -71.65
N GLY A 871 34.12 -1.83 -71.57
CA GLY A 871 34.44 -2.81 -72.61
C GLY A 871 35.85 -3.39 -72.61
N PHE A 872 36.57 -3.35 -71.49
CA PHE A 872 37.91 -3.93 -71.34
C PHE A 872 37.88 -5.32 -70.68
N ASP A 873 38.83 -6.17 -71.03
CA ASP A 873 39.02 -7.51 -70.43
C ASP A 873 39.89 -7.45 -69.16
N GLU A 874 39.89 -8.55 -68.39
CA GLU A 874 40.60 -8.64 -67.10
C GLU A 874 42.13 -8.46 -67.23
N ASP A 875 42.72 -8.69 -68.42
CA ASP A 875 44.15 -8.53 -68.68
C ASP A 875 44.58 -7.04 -68.81
N SER A 876 43.63 -6.11 -68.91
CA SER A 876 43.89 -4.68 -69.02
C SER A 876 44.32 -4.00 -67.70
N LEU A 877 44.22 -4.70 -66.56
CA LEU A 877 44.64 -4.21 -65.23
C LEU A 877 46.17 -4.09 -65.11
N ASP A 878 46.93 -5.02 -65.68
CA ASP A 878 48.40 -5.00 -65.63
C ASP A 878 48.97 -3.83 -66.45
N LEU A 879 48.33 -3.49 -67.58
CA LEU A 879 48.73 -2.36 -68.41
C LEU A 879 48.52 -1.02 -67.67
N LEU A 880 47.41 -0.87 -66.95
CA LEU A 880 47.12 0.30 -66.11
C LEU A 880 48.09 0.44 -64.93
N GLN A 881 48.56 -0.69 -64.40
CA GLN A 881 49.52 -0.72 -63.30
C GLN A 881 50.94 -0.36 -63.77
N GLN A 882 51.37 -0.87 -64.93
CA GLN A 882 52.65 -0.50 -65.57
C GLN A 882 52.72 0.98 -65.96
N MET A 883 51.62 1.58 -66.43
CA MET A 883 51.57 3.01 -66.77
C MET A 883 51.72 3.92 -65.54
N LYS A 884 51.19 3.49 -64.39
CA LYS A 884 51.30 4.19 -63.11
C LYS A 884 52.71 4.10 -62.53
N GLU A 885 53.38 2.96 -62.70
CA GLU A 885 54.79 2.76 -62.31
C GLU A 885 55.77 3.56 -63.20
N ALA A 886 55.40 3.84 -64.46
CA ALA A 886 56.14 4.72 -65.36
C ALA A 886 55.95 6.24 -65.08
N GLY A 887 55.19 6.61 -64.04
CA GLY A 887 54.99 8.01 -63.63
C GLY A 887 54.00 8.81 -64.48
N LEU A 888 53.22 8.15 -65.35
CA LEU A 888 52.15 8.77 -66.13
C LEU A 888 50.85 8.75 -65.32
N ASP A 889 50.15 9.88 -65.20
CA ASP A 889 48.84 9.94 -64.50
C ASP A 889 47.72 9.43 -65.43
N PRO A 890 47.17 8.22 -65.21
CA PRO A 890 46.14 7.67 -66.09
C PRO A 890 44.87 8.52 -66.05
N ARG A 891 44.60 9.25 -64.95
CA ARG A 891 43.40 10.09 -64.81
C ARG A 891 43.51 11.41 -65.58
N ALA A 892 44.70 11.94 -65.79
CA ALA A 892 44.92 13.12 -66.63
C ALA A 892 44.72 12.78 -68.11
N ILE A 893 45.23 11.63 -68.55
CA ILE A 893 45.10 11.12 -69.93
C ILE A 893 43.65 10.67 -70.20
N LEU A 894 42.98 10.01 -69.25
CA LEU A 894 41.55 9.64 -69.36
C LEU A 894 40.63 10.88 -69.38
N ARG A 895 40.98 11.98 -68.69
CA ARG A 895 40.23 13.24 -68.75
C ARG A 895 40.42 13.97 -70.08
N GLU A 896 41.62 13.95 -70.66
CA GLU A 896 41.87 14.47 -72.01
C GLU A 896 41.16 13.63 -73.07
N HIS A 897 41.20 12.30 -72.97
CA HIS A 897 40.52 11.39 -73.88
C HIS A 897 38.99 11.56 -73.82
N ALA A 898 38.38 11.59 -72.62
CA ALA A 898 36.94 11.77 -72.45
C ALA A 898 36.43 13.15 -72.92
N ALA A 899 37.27 14.20 -72.85
CA ALA A 899 36.94 15.53 -73.38
C ALA A 899 37.05 15.59 -74.91
N MET A 900 37.93 14.79 -75.54
CA MET A 900 38.05 14.67 -76.99
C MET A 900 36.92 13.83 -77.62
N SER A 901 36.47 12.76 -76.96
CA SER A 901 35.43 11.86 -77.51
C SER A 901 34.02 12.48 -77.55
N ARG A 902 33.77 13.57 -76.80
CA ARG A 902 32.44 14.21 -76.67
C ARG A 902 32.34 15.59 -77.35
N PHE A 903 33.43 16.10 -77.91
CA PHE A 903 33.44 17.39 -78.64
C PHE A 903 33.04 17.17 -80.11
N PRO A 904 32.24 18.06 -80.73
CA PRO A 904 31.89 17.93 -82.15
C PRO A 904 33.12 17.90 -83.05
N ASP A 905 33.22 16.90 -83.92
CA ASP A 905 34.35 16.68 -84.83
C ASP A 905 34.13 17.29 -86.23
N GLY A 906 32.90 17.21 -86.73
CA GLY A 906 32.43 17.83 -87.97
C GLY A 906 33.36 17.62 -89.17
N PRO A 907 33.68 16.36 -89.55
CA PRO A 907 34.61 16.06 -90.63
C PRO A 907 34.04 16.47 -92.01
N SER A 908 34.92 16.81 -92.97
CA SER A 908 34.55 17.07 -94.38
C SER A 908 35.06 15.93 -95.27
N GLU A 909 34.17 15.27 -96.00
CA GLU A 909 34.52 14.19 -96.95
C GLU A 909 35.11 14.71 -98.27
N ASP A 910 34.99 16.01 -98.55
CA ASP A 910 35.64 16.68 -99.68
C ASP A 910 36.10 18.10 -99.26
N PRO A 911 37.32 18.22 -98.68
CA PRO A 911 37.85 19.50 -98.22
C PRO A 911 38.06 20.53 -99.34
N VAL A 912 38.44 20.06 -100.54
CA VAL A 912 38.75 20.93 -101.69
C VAL A 912 37.49 21.59 -102.22
N ARG A 913 36.41 20.82 -102.40
CA ARG A 913 35.10 21.37 -102.82
C ARG A 913 34.53 22.33 -101.77
N ARG A 914 34.69 22.03 -100.47
CA ARG A 914 34.19 22.89 -99.40
C ARG A 914 34.94 24.22 -99.33
N ALA A 915 36.27 24.20 -99.47
CA ALA A 915 37.08 25.40 -99.60
C ALA A 915 36.64 26.24 -100.83
N ALA A 916 36.34 25.62 -101.97
CA ALA A 916 35.85 26.37 -103.14
C ALA A 916 34.51 27.09 -102.90
N VAL A 917 33.58 26.47 -102.15
CA VAL A 917 32.29 27.10 -101.76
C VAL A 917 32.53 28.25 -100.77
N ALA A 918 33.36 28.02 -99.75
CA ALA A 918 33.70 29.05 -98.76
C ALA A 918 34.42 30.26 -99.39
N ALA A 919 35.24 30.05 -100.42
CA ALA A 919 35.90 31.11 -101.16
C ALA A 919 34.92 31.99 -101.94
N VAL A 920 33.88 31.41 -102.54
CA VAL A 920 32.82 32.15 -103.26
C VAL A 920 32.03 33.03 -102.30
N ASP A 921 31.62 32.49 -101.15
CA ASP A 921 30.88 33.24 -100.13
C ASP A 921 31.73 34.36 -99.50
N ALA A 922 33.05 34.12 -99.34
CA ALA A 922 33.99 35.10 -98.78
C ALA A 922 34.14 36.36 -99.67
N VAL A 923 34.13 36.22 -100.99
CA VAL A 923 34.23 37.36 -101.94
C VAL A 923 33.01 38.29 -101.86
N SER A 924 31.83 37.74 -101.53
CA SER A 924 30.58 38.50 -101.38
C SER A 924 30.36 39.14 -100.00
N ALA A 925 31.37 39.11 -99.12
CA ALA A 925 31.21 39.58 -97.73
C ALA A 925 31.10 41.11 -97.61
N PRO A 926 30.15 41.65 -96.83
CA PRO A 926 29.98 43.10 -96.65
C PRO A 926 31.15 43.76 -95.89
N GLU A 927 31.54 44.96 -96.36
CA GLU A 927 32.50 45.83 -95.69
C GLU A 927 31.82 46.72 -94.64
N TYR A 928 32.45 46.90 -93.48
CA TYR A 928 31.95 47.80 -92.42
C TYR A 928 33.05 48.74 -91.92
N SER A 929 32.67 49.97 -91.59
CA SER A 929 33.53 50.95 -90.91
C SER A 929 33.13 51.11 -89.44
N THR A 930 34.11 51.37 -88.56
CA THR A 930 33.90 51.62 -87.12
C THR A 930 34.25 53.08 -86.81
N SER A 931 33.36 53.81 -86.15
CA SER A 931 33.60 55.18 -85.64
C SER A 931 33.65 55.18 -84.11
N ASN A 932 34.60 55.94 -83.53
CA ASN A 932 34.84 56.01 -82.08
C ASN A 932 34.02 57.15 -81.44
N ARG A 933 33.02 56.82 -80.60
CA ARG A 933 32.43 57.71 -79.56
C ARG A 933 31.93 56.89 -78.36
N GLU A 934 31.98 57.50 -77.17
CA GLU A 934 31.65 56.90 -75.86
C GLU A 934 30.28 56.19 -75.86
N ARG A 935 30.32 54.85 -75.88
CA ARG A 935 29.22 53.88 -76.13
C ARG A 935 29.05 53.55 -77.62
N SER A 936 29.77 52.51 -78.04
CA SER A 936 29.78 51.91 -79.38
C SER A 936 28.43 51.29 -79.76
N VAL A 937 27.79 51.79 -80.81
CA VAL A 937 26.78 51.09 -81.61
C VAL A 937 27.27 51.09 -83.05
N VAL A 938 27.53 49.91 -83.62
CA VAL A 938 27.91 49.73 -85.02
C VAL A 938 26.64 49.31 -85.79
N ASP A 939 26.17 50.16 -86.70
CA ASP A 939 25.06 49.83 -87.60
C ASP A 939 25.45 48.66 -88.51
N GLY A 940 24.62 47.60 -88.47
CA GLY A 940 24.84 46.34 -89.21
C GLY A 940 25.45 45.19 -88.41
N GLN A 941 25.87 45.39 -87.14
CA GLN A 941 26.53 44.34 -86.34
C GLN A 941 25.57 43.25 -85.82
N ALA A 942 24.27 43.53 -85.74
CA ALA A 942 23.27 42.60 -85.20
C ALA A 942 22.96 41.43 -86.15
N GLU A 943 22.89 41.67 -87.46
CA GLU A 943 22.61 40.63 -88.48
C GLU A 943 23.80 39.69 -88.66
N ALA A 944 25.01 40.22 -88.86
CA ALA A 944 26.23 39.41 -89.00
C ALA A 944 26.56 38.59 -87.73
N SER A 945 26.24 39.11 -86.54
CA SER A 945 26.38 38.38 -85.27
C SER A 945 25.33 37.28 -85.11
N ALA A 946 24.11 37.48 -85.62
CA ALA A 946 23.06 36.47 -85.61
C ALA A 946 23.39 35.30 -86.55
N GLU A 947 23.90 35.58 -87.75
CA GLU A 947 24.35 34.58 -88.71
C GLU A 947 25.53 33.76 -88.19
N SER A 948 26.53 34.43 -87.59
CA SER A 948 27.69 33.76 -86.98
C SER A 948 27.25 32.85 -85.82
N LYS A 949 26.28 33.28 -85.01
CA LYS A 949 25.72 32.45 -83.94
C LYS A 949 24.91 31.26 -84.46
N ALA A 950 24.18 31.41 -85.57
CA ALA A 950 23.46 30.30 -86.20
C ALA A 950 24.42 29.25 -86.79
N TYR A 951 25.46 29.71 -87.50
CA TYR A 951 26.52 28.88 -88.03
C TYR A 951 27.24 28.08 -86.93
N LEU A 952 27.64 28.75 -85.83
CA LEU A 952 28.31 28.10 -84.71
C LEU A 952 27.43 27.09 -83.97
N ARG A 953 26.12 27.34 -83.85
CA ARG A 953 25.20 26.35 -83.26
C ARG A 953 25.12 25.08 -84.09
N ALA A 954 25.11 25.20 -85.42
CA ALA A 954 25.08 24.05 -86.32
C ALA A 954 26.37 23.21 -86.24
N GLN A 955 27.52 23.85 -85.99
CA GLN A 955 28.81 23.16 -85.91
C GLN A 955 29.09 22.56 -84.53
N TYR A 956 28.69 23.24 -83.44
CA TYR A 956 29.16 22.91 -82.08
C TYR A 956 28.08 22.38 -81.14
N THR A 957 26.90 22.01 -81.67
CA THR A 957 25.87 21.28 -80.91
C THR A 957 25.93 19.80 -81.27
N THR A 958 26.03 18.93 -80.27
CA THR A 958 26.05 17.48 -80.44
C THR A 958 24.66 16.93 -80.80
N PRO A 959 24.53 15.70 -81.32
CA PRO A 959 23.23 15.06 -81.59
C PRO A 959 22.30 14.98 -80.37
N ALA A 960 22.86 14.96 -79.16
CA ALA A 960 22.11 14.99 -77.90
C ALA A 960 21.58 16.40 -77.53
N GLY A 961 21.85 17.42 -78.34
CA GLY A 961 21.37 18.78 -78.13
C GLY A 961 22.18 19.60 -77.13
N GLU A 962 23.40 19.19 -76.81
CA GLU A 962 24.35 19.91 -75.94
C GLU A 962 25.35 20.70 -76.79
N MET A 963 25.57 21.97 -76.47
CA MET A 963 26.51 22.82 -77.23
C MET A 963 27.78 23.04 -76.43
N HIS A 964 28.94 22.97 -77.08
CA HIS A 964 30.26 22.97 -76.42
C HIS A 964 31.05 24.28 -76.63
N CYS A 965 31.86 24.64 -75.64
CA CYS A 965 32.79 25.78 -75.71
C CYS A 965 34.09 25.38 -76.43
N GLN A 966 34.54 26.16 -77.42
CA GLN A 966 35.72 25.82 -78.22
C GLN A 966 37.06 25.96 -77.47
N ALA A 967 37.11 26.70 -76.36
CA ALA A 967 38.32 26.86 -75.56
C ALA A 967 38.47 25.81 -74.45
N CYS A 968 37.43 25.59 -73.65
CA CYS A 968 37.47 24.63 -72.54
C CYS A 968 36.88 23.26 -72.86
N ARG A 969 36.25 23.09 -74.03
CA ARG A 969 35.63 21.85 -74.56
C ARG A 969 34.47 21.28 -73.76
N ASN A 970 34.16 21.86 -72.60
CA ASN A 970 33.01 21.50 -71.79
C ASN A 970 31.69 21.96 -72.46
N PRO A 971 30.56 21.28 -72.17
CA PRO A 971 29.23 21.79 -72.47
C PRO A 971 29.04 23.21 -71.91
N LEU A 972 28.30 24.03 -72.63
CA LEU A 972 28.01 25.39 -72.21
C LEU A 972 27.21 25.38 -70.89
N PRO A 973 27.41 26.38 -70.01
CA PRO A 973 26.98 26.27 -68.62
C PRO A 973 25.46 26.40 -68.42
N PHE A 974 24.72 27.05 -69.33
CA PHE A 974 23.28 27.25 -69.20
C PHE A 974 22.58 27.64 -70.51
N LYS A 975 21.25 27.48 -70.55
CA LYS A 975 20.36 27.90 -71.66
C LYS A 975 19.61 29.19 -71.30
N ILE A 976 19.35 30.05 -72.29
CA ILE A 976 18.54 31.27 -72.11
C ILE A 976 17.03 31.00 -72.26
N LYS A 977 16.18 31.94 -71.81
CA LYS A 977 14.72 31.91 -72.04
C LYS A 977 14.44 31.77 -73.55
N GLY A 978 13.90 30.61 -73.95
CA GLY A 978 13.77 30.18 -75.34
C GLY A 978 14.49 28.86 -75.67
N GLY A 979 15.19 28.25 -74.70
CA GLY A 979 15.71 26.88 -74.79
C GLY A 979 17.03 26.71 -75.57
N SER A 980 17.60 27.79 -76.10
CA SER A 980 18.91 27.77 -76.77
C SER A 980 20.06 27.98 -75.78
N TRP A 981 21.22 27.37 -76.06
CA TRP A 981 22.42 27.54 -75.25
C TRP A 981 22.95 28.97 -75.32
N TYR A 982 23.37 29.50 -74.16
CA TYR A 982 24.04 30.80 -74.07
C TYR A 982 25.52 30.67 -74.39
N PHE A 983 26.01 31.46 -75.34
CA PHE A 983 27.43 31.63 -75.59
C PHE A 983 27.74 33.02 -76.16
N GLU A 984 28.99 33.41 -76.01
CA GLU A 984 29.57 34.60 -76.63
C GLU A 984 30.18 34.20 -77.97
N ALA A 985 29.70 34.78 -79.07
CA ALA A 985 30.35 34.67 -80.38
C ALA A 985 31.45 35.73 -80.46
N VAL A 986 32.70 35.30 -80.45
CA VAL A 986 33.89 36.16 -80.44
C VAL A 986 34.62 36.03 -81.75
N ARG A 987 35.11 37.13 -82.35
CA ARG A 987 35.91 37.02 -83.58
C ARG A 987 37.25 36.36 -83.28
N LEU A 988 37.65 35.42 -84.13
CA LEU A 988 38.94 34.76 -83.97
C LEU A 988 40.09 35.76 -84.26
N VAL A 989 39.98 36.47 -85.39
CA VAL A 989 40.92 37.52 -85.82
C VAL A 989 40.15 38.81 -86.13
N ASN A 990 40.58 39.94 -85.58
CA ASN A 990 39.86 41.24 -85.70
C ASN A 990 40.50 42.26 -86.67
N ALA A 991 41.56 41.89 -87.41
CA ALA A 991 42.38 42.79 -88.23
C ALA A 991 41.89 43.04 -89.69
N ARG A 992 40.76 42.45 -90.12
CA ARG A 992 40.27 42.53 -91.53
C ARG A 992 39.08 43.50 -91.70
N LYS A 993 38.96 44.13 -92.87
CA LYS A 993 37.86 45.07 -93.20
C LYS A 993 36.51 44.38 -93.42
N GLN A 994 36.50 43.20 -94.04
CA GLN A 994 35.31 42.40 -94.29
C GLN A 994 34.99 41.50 -93.10
N VAL A 995 33.69 41.26 -92.86
CA VAL A 995 33.21 40.41 -91.77
C VAL A 995 32.72 39.08 -92.33
N HIS A 996 33.54 38.05 -92.19
CA HIS A 996 33.17 36.70 -92.62
C HIS A 996 32.49 35.94 -91.49
N THR A 997 31.35 35.32 -91.77
CA THR A 997 30.56 34.51 -90.82
C THR A 997 31.36 33.38 -90.17
N PRO A 998 32.27 32.68 -90.88
CA PRO A 998 33.15 31.69 -90.25
C PRO A 998 34.17 32.30 -89.29
N ASN A 999 34.55 33.58 -89.38
CA ASN A 999 35.55 34.19 -88.49
C ASN A 999 34.97 34.53 -87.09
N ALA A 1000 34.31 33.55 -86.47
CA ALA A 1000 33.74 33.62 -85.13
C ALA A 1000 33.96 32.30 -84.40
N ILE A 1001 34.10 32.37 -83.06
CA ILE A 1001 34.20 31.21 -82.17
C ILE A 1001 33.18 31.31 -81.04
N ALA A 1002 32.61 30.16 -80.66
CA ALA A 1002 31.65 29.99 -79.60
C ALA A 1002 32.36 29.69 -78.26
N LEU A 1003 32.29 30.65 -77.34
CA LEU A 1003 32.94 30.55 -76.03
C LEU A 1003 31.92 30.70 -74.90
N CYS A 1004 32.14 29.99 -73.79
CA CYS A 1004 31.41 30.24 -72.55
C CYS A 1004 31.77 31.62 -71.99
N PRO A 1005 30.95 32.21 -71.09
CA PRO A 1005 31.15 33.59 -70.62
C PRO A 1005 32.55 33.86 -70.07
N LEU A 1006 33.11 32.90 -69.32
CA LEU A 1006 34.46 33.02 -68.75
C LEU A 1006 35.55 32.96 -69.83
N CYS A 1007 35.53 31.95 -70.71
CA CYS A 1007 36.53 31.83 -71.78
C CYS A 1007 36.45 33.00 -72.76
N ALA A 1008 35.25 33.52 -73.02
CA ALA A 1008 35.06 34.69 -73.85
C ALA A 1008 35.67 35.95 -73.24
N ALA A 1009 35.51 36.15 -71.93
CA ALA A 1009 36.16 37.26 -71.22
C ALA A 1009 37.68 37.13 -71.25
N LEU A 1010 38.22 35.93 -70.99
CA LEU A 1010 39.66 35.66 -71.09
C LEU A 1010 40.21 35.90 -72.50
N TYR A 1011 39.46 35.52 -73.54
CA TYR A 1011 39.86 35.74 -74.94
C TYR A 1011 39.81 37.22 -75.34
N LYS A 1012 38.80 37.97 -74.89
CA LYS A 1012 38.64 39.39 -75.24
C LYS A 1012 39.65 40.30 -74.51
N TYR A 1013 39.94 40.01 -73.23
CA TYR A 1013 40.66 40.95 -72.35
C TYR A 1013 42.04 40.46 -71.91
N ALA A 1014 42.33 39.16 -72.01
CA ALA A 1014 43.58 38.56 -71.50
C ALA A 1014 44.28 37.67 -72.53
N ARG A 1015 44.03 37.86 -73.84
CA ARG A 1015 44.70 37.10 -74.90
C ARG A 1015 46.10 37.66 -75.16
N GLY A 1016 47.11 36.82 -74.92
CA GLY A 1016 48.52 37.11 -75.18
C GLY A 1016 48.99 36.75 -76.60
N THR A 1017 48.24 35.91 -77.34
CA THR A 1017 48.56 35.60 -78.74
C THR A 1017 48.06 36.69 -79.68
N LYS A 1018 48.95 37.23 -80.52
CA LYS A 1018 48.63 38.24 -81.53
C LYS A 1018 47.92 37.63 -82.75
N ASN A 1019 47.27 38.46 -83.56
CA ASN A 1019 46.50 38.00 -84.72
C ASN A 1019 47.39 37.33 -85.77
N GLU A 1020 48.59 37.86 -86.00
CA GLU A 1020 49.53 37.35 -87.01
C GLU A 1020 49.90 35.89 -86.70
N ALA A 1021 50.19 35.60 -85.43
CA ALA A 1021 50.51 34.24 -84.99
C ALA A 1021 49.34 33.24 -85.15
N ILE A 1022 48.10 33.72 -85.09
CA ILE A 1022 46.91 32.86 -85.32
C ILE A 1022 46.73 32.60 -86.82
N LEU A 1023 47.02 33.61 -87.66
CA LEU A 1023 46.95 33.48 -89.11
C LEU A 1023 48.04 32.54 -89.64
N ASP A 1024 49.28 32.68 -89.16
CA ASP A 1024 50.41 31.82 -89.54
C ASP A 1024 50.14 30.35 -89.21
N GLU A 1025 49.51 30.09 -88.04
CA GLU A 1025 49.13 28.74 -87.66
C GLU A 1025 48.01 28.18 -88.57
N LEU A 1026 47.00 28.99 -88.87
CA LEU A 1026 45.91 28.58 -89.78
C LEU A 1026 46.42 28.26 -91.19
N ASP A 1027 47.35 29.07 -91.70
CA ASP A 1027 47.93 28.88 -93.03
C ASP A 1027 48.84 27.65 -93.10
N SER A 1028 49.65 27.41 -92.08
CA SER A 1028 50.52 26.23 -92.00
C SER A 1028 49.77 24.92 -91.71
N THR A 1029 48.56 24.99 -91.18
CA THR A 1029 47.74 23.80 -90.88
C THR A 1029 47.18 23.15 -92.14
N THR A 1030 47.59 21.92 -92.45
CA THR A 1030 47.00 21.09 -93.52
C THR A 1030 45.79 20.33 -92.99
N ILE A 1031 44.70 20.29 -93.78
CA ILE A 1031 43.44 19.64 -93.38
C ILE A 1031 43.09 18.53 -94.39
N ASP A 1032 43.18 17.28 -93.94
CA ASP A 1032 42.97 16.07 -94.73
C ASP A 1032 41.48 15.67 -94.82
N THR A 1033 41.18 14.80 -95.78
CA THR A 1033 39.81 14.29 -96.00
C THR A 1033 39.35 13.46 -94.81
N GLY A 1034 38.18 13.80 -94.27
CA GLY A 1034 37.64 13.16 -93.08
C GLY A 1034 38.32 13.55 -91.76
N GLN A 1035 39.22 14.53 -91.76
CA GLN A 1035 39.88 15.00 -90.54
C GLN A 1035 38.86 15.61 -89.57
N GLY A 1036 38.93 15.16 -88.31
CA GLY A 1036 38.10 15.62 -87.20
C GLY A 1036 38.53 17.00 -86.66
N PRO A 1037 38.49 17.24 -85.34
CA PRO A 1037 38.75 18.57 -84.81
C PRO A 1037 40.21 19.00 -85.02
N VAL A 1038 40.37 20.24 -85.49
CA VAL A 1038 41.64 20.96 -85.69
C VAL A 1038 41.89 21.87 -84.50
N GLU A 1039 43.12 21.90 -83.99
CA GLU A 1039 43.49 22.65 -82.79
C GLU A 1039 44.36 23.86 -83.13
N ILE A 1040 44.04 25.04 -82.58
CA ILE A 1040 44.85 26.26 -82.72
C ILE A 1040 45.36 26.68 -81.34
N PRO A 1041 46.68 26.72 -81.11
CA PRO A 1041 47.26 27.16 -79.86
C PRO A 1041 47.08 28.67 -79.66
N VAL A 1042 46.59 29.07 -78.48
CA VAL A 1042 46.48 30.47 -78.04
C VAL A 1042 46.90 30.61 -76.57
N VAL A 1043 47.38 31.78 -76.19
CA VAL A 1043 47.73 32.12 -74.81
C VAL A 1043 46.64 33.01 -74.23
N LEU A 1044 45.95 32.53 -73.19
CA LEU A 1044 44.96 33.30 -72.42
C LEU A 1044 45.45 33.42 -70.98
N ASP A 1045 45.56 34.65 -70.47
CA ASP A 1045 45.99 34.96 -69.10
C ASP A 1045 47.30 34.26 -68.71
N GLY A 1046 48.30 34.36 -69.60
CA GLY A 1046 49.61 33.72 -69.44
C GLY A 1046 49.64 32.20 -69.63
N LYS A 1047 48.49 31.54 -69.84
CA LYS A 1047 48.39 30.08 -70.02
C LYS A 1047 48.19 29.71 -71.49
N ARG A 1048 49.05 28.82 -72.01
CA ARG A 1048 48.88 28.20 -73.33
C ARG A 1048 47.70 27.22 -73.28
N ILE A 1049 46.72 27.43 -74.14
CA ILE A 1049 45.56 26.56 -74.36
C ILE A 1049 45.41 26.28 -75.87
N LYS A 1050 44.59 25.30 -76.24
CA LYS A 1050 44.32 24.95 -77.64
C LYS A 1050 42.84 25.07 -77.98
N LEU A 1051 42.49 26.03 -78.84
CA LEU A 1051 41.13 26.19 -79.35
C LEU A 1051 40.78 25.04 -80.30
N GLY A 1052 39.66 24.37 -80.06
CA GLY A 1052 39.14 23.31 -80.93
C GLY A 1052 38.19 23.86 -82.01
N LEU A 1053 38.48 23.54 -83.27
CA LEU A 1053 37.61 23.79 -84.42
C LEU A 1053 37.20 22.43 -85.03
N THR A 1054 35.95 22.25 -85.44
CA THR A 1054 35.57 21.11 -86.31
C THR A 1054 36.32 21.19 -87.64
N GLY A 1055 36.56 20.06 -88.31
CA GLY A 1055 37.25 20.04 -89.61
C GLY A 1055 36.62 20.98 -90.65
N LYS A 1056 35.28 20.97 -90.75
CA LYS A 1056 34.52 21.90 -91.62
C LYS A 1056 34.74 23.38 -91.27
N HIS A 1057 34.65 23.74 -89.99
CA HIS A 1057 34.87 25.13 -89.55
C HIS A 1057 36.31 25.61 -89.78
N ALA A 1058 37.30 24.74 -89.60
CA ALA A 1058 38.71 25.08 -89.83
C ALA A 1058 38.98 25.37 -91.32
N ILE A 1059 38.39 24.59 -92.23
CA ILE A 1059 38.44 24.84 -93.68
C ILE A 1059 37.76 26.18 -94.01
N ASP A 1060 36.53 26.38 -93.52
CA ASP A 1060 35.74 27.59 -93.80
C ASP A 1060 36.45 28.87 -93.28
N ILE A 1061 37.06 28.82 -92.09
CA ILE A 1061 37.85 29.93 -91.51
C ILE A 1061 39.12 30.19 -92.32
N LYS A 1062 39.88 29.14 -92.64
CA LYS A 1062 41.16 29.27 -93.34
C LYS A 1062 40.94 29.89 -94.72
N THR A 1063 39.91 29.44 -95.44
CA THR A 1063 39.55 30.01 -96.74
C THR A 1063 39.04 31.44 -96.62
N ALA A 1064 38.15 31.73 -95.66
CA ALA A 1064 37.60 33.07 -95.48
C ALA A 1064 38.69 34.11 -95.16
N LEU A 1065 39.70 33.75 -94.36
CA LEU A 1065 40.79 34.65 -93.99
C LEU A 1065 41.91 34.73 -95.05
N GLY A 1066 42.04 33.72 -95.92
CA GLY A 1066 43.00 33.71 -97.04
C GLY A 1066 42.55 34.48 -98.29
N VAL A 1067 41.25 34.69 -98.48
CA VAL A 1067 40.68 35.49 -99.59
C VAL A 1067 40.59 36.99 -99.25
N ALA A 1068 40.64 37.34 -97.96
CA ALA A 1068 40.42 38.68 -97.47
C ALA A 1068 41.65 39.60 -97.65
N GLY A 1069 41.58 40.49 -98.65
CA GLY A 1069 42.56 41.57 -98.90
C GLY A 1069 42.69 42.61 -97.77
N ASP A 1070 43.79 43.37 -97.84
CA ASP A 1070 44.34 44.45 -97.00
C ASP A 1070 43.86 44.66 -95.55
N GLU A 1071 44.85 44.74 -94.65
CA GLU A 1071 44.71 45.01 -93.22
C GLU A 1071 43.96 46.33 -92.92
N ARG A 1072 43.19 46.34 -91.83
CA ARG A 1072 42.70 47.59 -91.23
C ARG A 1072 43.90 48.33 -90.61
N PRO A 1073 44.10 49.63 -90.87
CA PRO A 1073 45.05 50.41 -90.08
C PRO A 1073 44.62 50.41 -88.62
N GLU A 1074 45.54 50.07 -87.71
CA GLU A 1074 45.32 50.16 -86.27
C GLU A 1074 44.90 51.59 -85.91
N ALA A 1075 43.80 51.74 -85.17
CA ALA A 1075 43.46 52.98 -84.50
C ALA A 1075 43.95 52.86 -83.06
N ASP A 1076 44.82 53.78 -82.65
CA ASP A 1076 45.35 53.92 -81.28
C ASP A 1076 44.26 53.90 -80.19
#